data_AF-A0A235HLI5-F1
#
_entry.id   AF-A0A235HLI5-F1
#
_cell.length_a   1.000
_cell.length_b   1.000
_cell.length_c   1.000
_cell.angle_alpha   90.00
_cell.angle_beta   90.00
_cell.angle_gamma   90.00
#
_symmetry.space_group_name_H-M   'P 1'
#
loop_
_entity.id
_entity.type
_entity.pdbx_description
1 polymer ?
#
loop_
_entity_poly.entity_id
_entity_poly.type
_entity_poly.pdbx_seq_one_letter_code
_entity_poly.pdbx_strand_id
1 'polypeptide(L)'
;MRAMSTTGYAYAFLSTLTIGFLSSALVLPAIAQVTSDGTTNTIVNQSGNNFNILNGIDKGNNLFHSFNNFSVPTGGSATFNLINTPNITTIFSRVTGGNVSNIDGLIQTLNTNNPVSLFLMNPAGIIFGKNAQLNIGGAFISTTANSIKFADGIEFSAINSQATPLLSINIPLGLQMGSNPASITVQGTGHSLSNPSGLPLVTQNPSPTELRVQPGKTLALVGGNLDLNGATLTAKQGQVELGSVSGTGLVSLIPTAQGYALGYENGQKFGDIQLAERSLLDISGVNAGSVQIRGRHIQFTDGSLVVARNFGNLPGGDIRLQATEAIDLIGTTADTTIRSGVRTEAVGVGASGNISVITPRLILNQGAGLNSITFGAAPSGNIDIEATAIELSGFSPINPINVTNLSTYNFGSGNAGDISVNANSLLVSNGVTLASATFGSGSSGKVTIRTNHTTVMGESPSGLYSNISSLTFATGNAKTLTLDTAKLQILDGGAVAATTFFTGNGGDLSINATESIEISGRSQSNNSSINSSSVRLTPQFRQFFSLPDILTANAGNVSIITPNLTLTDGGTVSVTSQGSGNGGSIKITANTIRLDRIGSIQAQTESGNGGNINLQVGKLLVLRDNSAIAATAGGNGNGGNININAPIIAGLENSDIIANAVQGKGGNINITTQGIIGLKFRPQLTPENDITASSQFGVNGTVDINNIGIDPNSGLVELPANVTDPSQQIATGCAGSEGSSFVATGRGGIPQNPTQQIGSERTWSDIRDISAYRKTGGVTAQIPESPEVLVEATSWHRNELGKIELVADKSPPGVQQPLTCAAVTKIK
;
A
#
# COMPACT_ATOMS: atom_id res chain seq x y z
N MET A 1 7.18 54.06 49.06
CA MET A 1 8.00 54.67 50.14
C MET A 1 9.41 54.91 49.58
N ARG A 2 10.22 55.80 50.18
CA ARG A 2 11.56 56.30 49.72
C ARG A 2 12.36 55.32 48.80
N ALA A 3 12.91 55.65 47.62
CA ALA A 3 13.53 56.86 47.03
C ALA A 3 15.05 57.03 47.25
N MET A 4 15.77 57.30 46.14
CA MET A 4 17.07 58.03 46.00
C MET A 4 18.39 57.34 46.45
N SER A 5 19.57 57.69 45.92
CA SER A 5 19.99 58.36 44.65
C SER A 5 21.56 58.34 44.50
N THR A 6 22.13 59.26 43.70
CA THR A 6 23.57 59.57 43.42
C THR A 6 24.35 58.52 42.60
N THR A 7 25.27 58.85 41.67
CA THR A 7 25.71 60.10 40.99
C THR A 7 26.35 59.68 39.65
N GLY A 8 26.42 60.44 38.54
CA GLY A 8 26.02 61.82 38.26
C GLY A 8 27.23 62.74 38.03
N TYR A 9 27.56 63.08 36.78
CA TYR A 9 28.23 64.32 36.31
C TYR A 9 28.25 64.37 34.76
N ALA A 10 28.20 65.58 34.17
CA ALA A 10 28.27 65.80 32.73
C ALA A 10 28.79 67.22 32.39
N TYR A 11 29.67 67.34 31.39
CA TYR A 11 30.05 68.58 30.67
C TYR A 11 30.79 68.21 29.34
N ALA A 12 31.07 69.12 28.41
CA ALA A 12 30.16 69.72 27.42
C ALA A 12 30.97 70.36 26.23
N PHE A 13 30.26 70.96 25.25
CA PHE A 13 30.72 71.99 24.26
C PHE A 13 31.55 71.61 23.01
N LEU A 14 31.03 72.04 21.83
CA LEU A 14 31.67 72.62 20.61
C LEU A 14 32.86 71.89 19.88
N SER A 15 33.12 72.07 18.57
CA SER A 15 32.30 72.45 17.38
C SER A 15 33.15 72.45 16.08
N THR A 16 32.61 71.89 14.97
CA THR A 16 33.10 72.06 13.56
C THR A 16 34.56 71.59 13.30
N LEU A 17 35.17 71.56 12.10
CA LEU A 17 34.83 71.72 10.65
C LEU A 17 35.80 70.73 9.90
N THR A 18 35.82 70.39 8.59
CA THR A 18 35.29 70.93 7.32
C THR A 18 35.14 69.80 6.27
N ILE A 19 34.63 70.14 5.08
CA ILE A 19 34.67 69.44 3.77
C ILE A 19 35.83 68.42 3.58
N GLY A 20 35.49 67.24 3.04
CA GLY A 20 36.44 66.27 2.47
C GLY A 20 35.78 65.34 1.46
N PHE A 21 35.89 65.64 0.16
CA PHE A 21 35.41 64.78 -0.93
C PHE A 21 36.39 63.62 -1.13
N LEU A 22 35.97 62.37 -0.90
CA LEU A 22 36.70 61.20 -1.37
C LEU A 22 35.74 60.09 -1.80
N SER A 23 35.37 60.08 -3.08
CA SER A 23 34.54 59.05 -3.69
C SER A 23 35.35 57.78 -3.94
N SER A 24 35.64 57.01 -2.89
CA SER A 24 36.22 55.67 -2.99
C SER A 24 35.18 54.71 -3.57
N ALA A 25 35.12 54.63 -4.89
CA ALA A 25 34.29 53.66 -5.59
C ALA A 25 34.79 52.24 -5.28
N LEU A 26 34.13 51.58 -4.33
CA LEU A 26 34.28 50.15 -4.08
C LEU A 26 33.67 49.38 -5.25
N VAL A 27 34.41 49.31 -6.35
CA VAL A 27 34.18 48.37 -7.44
C VAL A 27 34.45 46.98 -6.89
N LEU A 28 33.42 46.38 -6.29
CA LEU A 28 33.38 44.94 -6.11
C LEU A 28 33.63 44.30 -7.49
N PRO A 29 34.54 43.33 -7.61
CA PRO A 29 34.81 42.70 -8.89
C PRO A 29 33.54 42.00 -9.35
N ALA A 30 32.90 42.55 -10.39
CA ALA A 30 31.71 41.98 -10.99
C ALA A 30 32.08 40.66 -11.68
N ILE A 31 31.97 39.55 -10.95
CA ILE A 31 32.04 38.20 -11.52
C ILE A 31 30.91 38.11 -12.54
N ALA A 32 31.24 38.23 -13.82
CA ALA A 32 30.26 38.38 -14.89
C ALA A 32 29.37 37.13 -14.95
N GLN A 33 28.07 37.33 -14.69
CA GLN A 33 27.17 36.26 -14.25
C GLN A 33 26.63 35.46 -15.44
N VAL A 34 26.32 36.13 -16.56
CA VAL A 34 26.15 35.49 -17.87
C VAL A 34 27.28 35.94 -18.80
N THR A 35 28.08 34.99 -19.29
CA THR A 35 29.20 35.24 -20.22
C THR A 35 29.26 34.18 -21.29
N SER A 36 29.50 34.58 -22.54
CA SER A 36 29.78 33.67 -23.66
C SER A 36 31.10 32.93 -23.45
N ASP A 37 31.22 31.69 -23.94
CA ASP A 37 32.52 30.99 -24.06
C ASP A 37 33.20 31.19 -25.42
N GLY A 38 32.57 31.97 -26.32
CA GLY A 38 33.06 32.25 -27.67
C GLY A 38 32.80 31.16 -28.72
N THR A 39 32.42 29.94 -28.34
CA THR A 39 32.33 28.78 -29.26
C THR A 39 31.11 28.79 -30.19
N THR A 40 30.11 29.63 -29.94
CA THR A 40 28.84 29.66 -30.70
C THR A 40 28.40 31.08 -31.04
N ASN A 41 29.32 32.01 -31.32
CA ASN A 41 29.02 33.41 -31.72
C ASN A 41 28.02 34.15 -30.79
N THR A 42 27.88 33.68 -29.54
CA THR A 42 26.88 34.18 -28.60
C THR A 42 27.35 35.51 -28.03
N ILE A 43 26.52 36.54 -28.15
CA ILE A 43 26.77 37.88 -27.61
C ILE A 43 25.88 38.08 -26.38
N VAL A 44 26.45 38.61 -25.30
CA VAL A 44 25.72 38.90 -24.06
C VAL A 44 25.90 40.38 -23.73
N ASN A 45 24.86 41.18 -23.98
CA ASN A 45 24.86 42.61 -23.67
C ASN A 45 24.30 42.80 -22.24
N GLN A 46 25.17 43.12 -21.29
CA GLN A 46 24.80 43.35 -19.90
C GLN A 46 24.39 44.82 -19.65
N SER A 47 23.30 45.02 -18.91
CA SER A 47 22.85 46.30 -18.37
C SER A 47 22.42 46.11 -16.90
N GLY A 48 23.33 46.40 -15.97
CA GLY A 48 23.18 46.04 -14.56
C GLY A 48 23.02 44.53 -14.38
N ASN A 49 21.90 44.11 -13.79
CA ASN A 49 21.55 42.70 -13.57
C ASN A 49 20.82 42.05 -14.78
N ASN A 50 20.66 42.76 -15.90
CA ASN A 50 19.94 42.27 -17.08
C ASN A 50 20.92 41.90 -18.20
N PHE A 51 20.75 40.71 -18.78
CA PHE A 51 21.60 40.11 -19.79
C PHE A 51 20.78 39.85 -21.05
N ASN A 52 20.93 40.70 -22.07
CA ASN A 52 20.29 40.52 -23.37
C ASN A 52 21.20 39.65 -24.26
N ILE A 53 20.77 38.41 -24.48
CA ILE A 53 21.50 37.36 -25.21
C ILE A 53 21.08 37.44 -26.68
N LEU A 54 22.08 37.53 -27.55
CA LEU A 54 21.96 37.79 -28.98
C LEU A 54 22.81 36.81 -29.80
N ASN A 55 22.50 36.71 -31.10
CA ASN A 55 23.14 35.83 -32.07
C ASN A 55 23.03 34.36 -31.64
N GLY A 56 24.15 33.67 -31.39
CA GLY A 56 24.21 32.21 -31.38
C GLY A 56 24.68 31.66 -32.73
N ILE A 57 24.59 30.35 -32.93
CA ILE A 57 24.66 29.73 -34.26
C ILE A 57 23.35 29.01 -34.56
N ASP A 58 22.71 29.38 -35.66
CA ASP A 58 21.51 28.75 -36.18
C ASP A 58 21.81 27.53 -37.06
N LYS A 59 20.95 26.51 -36.93
CA LYS A 59 20.91 25.32 -37.78
C LYS A 59 19.44 24.90 -37.98
N GLY A 60 18.84 25.37 -39.07
CA GLY A 60 17.42 25.15 -39.34
C GLY A 60 16.58 25.87 -38.30
N ASN A 61 15.80 25.11 -37.51
CA ASN A 61 14.95 25.65 -36.45
C ASN A 61 15.61 25.61 -35.06
N ASN A 62 16.86 25.14 -34.98
CA ASN A 62 17.66 25.04 -33.75
C ASN A 62 18.60 26.25 -33.63
N LEU A 63 18.67 26.86 -32.44
CA LEU A 63 19.64 27.92 -32.11
C LEU A 63 20.56 27.46 -30.97
N PHE A 64 21.87 27.53 -31.18
CA PHE A 64 22.87 27.07 -30.22
C PHE A 64 23.57 28.23 -29.53
N HIS A 65 23.59 28.20 -28.19
CA HIS A 65 24.28 29.16 -27.32
C HIS A 65 25.22 28.44 -26.34
N SER A 66 26.34 29.08 -26.02
CA SER A 66 27.37 28.51 -25.14
C SER A 66 27.96 29.57 -24.24
N PHE A 67 28.05 29.24 -22.96
CA PHE A 67 28.35 30.19 -21.90
C PHE A 67 29.49 29.68 -21.02
N ASN A 68 30.47 30.53 -20.71
CA ASN A 68 31.47 30.23 -19.69
C ASN A 68 30.84 30.25 -18.29
N ASN A 69 29.91 31.19 -18.05
CA ASN A 69 29.09 31.26 -16.84
C ASN A 69 27.65 31.62 -17.22
N PHE A 70 26.67 31.05 -16.53
CA PHE A 70 25.24 31.38 -16.68
C PHE A 70 24.56 31.38 -15.31
N SER A 71 24.51 32.54 -14.67
CA SER A 71 23.83 32.82 -13.42
C SER A 71 23.02 34.11 -13.57
N VAL A 72 21.83 34.18 -12.98
CA VAL A 72 20.92 35.34 -13.05
C VAL A 72 20.62 35.79 -11.62
N PRO A 73 20.94 37.02 -11.22
CA PRO A 73 20.78 37.47 -9.83
C PRO A 73 19.34 37.90 -9.52
N THR A 74 19.07 38.13 -8.24
CA THR A 74 17.82 38.74 -7.74
C THR A 74 17.48 40.02 -8.51
N GLY A 75 16.25 40.11 -9.02
CA GLY A 75 15.76 41.25 -9.82
C GLY A 75 16.45 41.43 -11.18
N GLY A 76 17.28 40.47 -11.60
CA GLY A 76 17.89 40.41 -12.92
C GLY A 76 17.10 39.59 -13.92
N SER A 77 17.58 39.57 -15.16
CA SER A 77 17.01 38.73 -16.22
C SER A 77 18.06 38.23 -17.23
N ALA A 78 17.85 37.02 -17.75
CA ALA A 78 18.50 36.51 -18.96
C ALA A 78 17.45 36.44 -20.08
N THR A 79 17.62 37.28 -21.09
CA THR A 79 16.66 37.44 -22.20
C THR A 79 17.26 36.92 -23.49
N PHE A 80 16.79 35.76 -23.97
CA PHE A 80 17.13 35.25 -25.29
C PHE A 80 16.31 36.01 -26.35
N ASN A 81 16.98 36.87 -27.13
CA ASN A 81 16.32 37.81 -28.02
C ASN A 81 16.38 37.32 -29.48
N LEU A 82 15.22 36.86 -29.96
CA LEU A 82 15.01 36.15 -31.22
C LEU A 82 14.28 37.00 -32.26
N ILE A 83 14.19 38.32 -32.07
CA ILE A 83 13.49 39.24 -32.99
C ILE A 83 14.03 39.11 -34.43
N ASN A 84 15.34 38.85 -34.58
CA ASN A 84 16.02 38.67 -35.86
C ASN A 84 16.07 37.21 -36.35
N THR A 85 15.51 36.25 -35.59
CA THR A 85 15.58 34.80 -35.88
C THR A 85 14.19 34.12 -35.78
N PRO A 86 13.20 34.56 -36.56
CA PRO A 86 11.78 34.20 -36.36
C PRO A 86 11.42 32.73 -36.63
N ASN A 87 12.31 31.97 -37.27
CA ASN A 87 12.11 30.55 -37.63
C ASN A 87 12.59 29.57 -36.55
N ILE A 88 13.28 30.05 -35.51
CA ILE A 88 13.76 29.22 -34.41
C ILE A 88 12.57 28.71 -33.59
N THR A 89 12.59 27.43 -33.24
CA THR A 89 11.60 26.78 -32.35
C THR A 89 12.25 26.16 -31.10
N THR A 90 13.56 25.90 -31.12
CA THR A 90 14.30 25.33 -30.00
C THR A 90 15.65 26.03 -29.81
N ILE A 91 15.94 26.44 -28.57
CA ILE A 91 17.26 26.91 -28.13
C ILE A 91 17.96 25.78 -27.37
N PHE A 92 19.23 25.54 -27.69
CA PHE A 92 20.13 24.69 -26.91
C PHE A 92 21.23 25.55 -26.27
N SER A 93 21.17 25.71 -24.94
CA SER A 93 22.17 26.44 -24.16
C SER A 93 23.04 25.48 -23.35
N ARG A 94 24.39 25.60 -23.46
CA ARG A 94 25.35 24.88 -22.62
C ARG A 94 26.17 25.84 -21.75
N VAL A 95 26.55 25.41 -20.55
CA VAL A 95 27.54 26.06 -19.68
C VAL A 95 28.81 25.21 -19.64
N THR A 96 29.95 25.81 -19.95
CA THR A 96 31.23 25.10 -20.18
C THR A 96 32.32 25.44 -19.14
N GLY A 97 32.26 26.60 -18.49
CA GLY A 97 33.27 27.07 -17.53
C GLY A 97 33.21 26.46 -16.12
N GLY A 98 32.52 25.33 -15.94
CA GLY A 98 32.55 24.52 -14.70
C GLY A 98 31.93 25.14 -13.43
N ASN A 99 31.22 26.26 -13.52
CA ASN A 99 30.59 26.94 -12.38
C ASN A 99 29.09 26.59 -12.26
N VAL A 100 28.58 26.47 -11.03
CA VAL A 100 27.15 26.25 -10.74
C VAL A 100 26.30 27.41 -11.26
N SER A 101 25.22 27.10 -11.99
CA SER A 101 24.25 28.11 -12.44
C SER A 101 23.34 28.53 -11.29
N ASN A 102 23.54 29.74 -10.78
CA ASN A 102 22.71 30.33 -9.73
C ASN A 102 21.65 31.24 -10.39
N ILE A 103 20.39 30.81 -10.41
CA ILE A 103 19.27 31.45 -11.08
C ILE A 103 18.27 31.94 -10.01
N ASP A 104 18.32 33.21 -9.64
CA ASP A 104 17.36 33.87 -8.72
C ASP A 104 16.65 35.05 -9.42
N GLY A 105 16.47 34.95 -10.74
CA GLY A 105 15.80 35.97 -11.55
C GLY A 105 15.10 35.38 -12.78
N LEU A 106 14.71 36.25 -13.71
CA LEU A 106 13.87 35.87 -14.86
C LEU A 106 14.71 35.29 -16.01
N ILE A 107 14.43 34.06 -16.45
CA ILE A 107 14.86 33.57 -17.77
C ILE A 107 13.68 33.71 -18.74
N GLN A 108 13.89 34.38 -19.88
CA GLN A 108 12.83 34.60 -20.87
C GLN A 108 13.27 34.50 -22.33
N THR A 109 12.32 34.14 -23.20
CA THR A 109 12.47 34.20 -24.66
C THR A 109 11.66 35.36 -25.23
N LEU A 110 12.32 36.28 -25.92
CA LEU A 110 11.68 37.39 -26.64
C LEU A 110 11.64 37.06 -28.13
N ASN A 111 10.46 36.78 -28.67
CA ASN A 111 10.23 36.44 -30.08
C ASN A 111 8.99 37.17 -30.63
N THR A 112 8.77 37.10 -31.94
CA THR A 112 7.68 37.80 -32.64
C THR A 112 6.57 36.88 -33.12
N ASN A 113 6.89 35.64 -33.54
CA ASN A 113 5.99 34.82 -34.35
C ASN A 113 5.67 33.43 -33.78
N ASN A 114 6.57 32.81 -33.00
CA ASN A 114 6.50 31.38 -32.67
C ASN A 114 6.84 31.11 -31.18
N PRO A 115 6.14 30.18 -30.49
CA PRO A 115 6.55 29.72 -29.17
C PRO A 115 7.86 28.91 -29.25
N VAL A 116 8.86 29.28 -28.43
CA VAL A 116 10.21 28.70 -28.47
C VAL A 116 10.54 27.93 -27.21
N SER A 117 11.01 26.69 -27.36
CA SER A 117 11.48 25.84 -26.26
C SER A 117 12.95 26.13 -25.93
N LEU A 118 13.34 25.98 -24.66
CA LEU A 118 14.69 26.25 -24.18
C LEU A 118 15.24 25.06 -23.39
N PHE A 119 16.38 24.55 -23.83
CA PHE A 119 17.25 23.64 -23.07
C PHE A 119 18.36 24.46 -22.39
N LEU A 120 18.54 24.27 -21.08
CA LEU A 120 19.64 24.83 -20.28
C LEU A 120 20.43 23.69 -19.62
N MET A 121 21.64 23.44 -20.12
CA MET A 121 22.53 22.37 -19.68
C MET A 121 23.76 22.91 -18.95
N ASN A 122 23.97 22.48 -17.70
CA ASN A 122 25.18 22.77 -16.93
C ASN A 122 25.61 21.56 -16.07
N PRO A 123 26.67 20.82 -16.45
CA PRO A 123 27.17 19.67 -15.70
C PRO A 123 27.57 19.97 -14.25
N ALA A 124 27.91 21.22 -13.93
CA ALA A 124 28.37 21.62 -12.59
C ALA A 124 27.23 21.78 -11.57
N GLY A 125 25.97 21.83 -12.01
CA GLY A 125 24.80 22.00 -11.14
C GLY A 125 24.00 23.26 -11.44
N ILE A 126 22.72 23.24 -11.07
CA ILE A 126 21.78 24.35 -11.29
C ILE A 126 20.96 24.58 -10.02
N ILE A 127 20.96 25.81 -9.51
CA ILE A 127 20.18 26.24 -8.35
C ILE A 127 19.20 27.31 -8.82
N PHE A 128 17.91 26.98 -8.77
CA PHE A 128 16.83 27.96 -8.90
C PHE A 128 16.49 28.51 -7.51
N GLY A 129 16.87 29.76 -7.25
CA GLY A 129 16.52 30.49 -6.04
C GLY A 129 15.05 30.89 -5.99
N LYS A 130 14.58 31.33 -4.82
CA LYS A 130 13.17 31.67 -4.57
C LYS A 130 12.57 32.73 -5.51
N ASN A 131 13.39 33.61 -6.08
CA ASN A 131 12.94 34.66 -7.00
C ASN A 131 13.11 34.26 -8.48
N ALA A 132 13.52 33.01 -8.77
CA ALA A 132 13.62 32.48 -10.12
C ALA A 132 12.26 32.51 -10.83
N GLN A 133 12.26 32.94 -12.09
CA GLN A 133 11.05 32.99 -12.91
C GLN A 133 11.35 32.54 -14.35
N LEU A 134 10.33 32.01 -15.01
CA LEU A 134 10.38 31.57 -16.40
C LEU A 134 9.31 32.31 -17.23
N ASN A 135 9.71 32.85 -18.38
CA ASN A 135 8.82 33.35 -19.42
C ASN A 135 9.28 32.79 -20.78
N ILE A 136 9.11 31.48 -20.92
CA ILE A 136 9.51 30.68 -22.08
C ILE A 136 8.25 30.31 -22.87
N GLY A 137 8.23 30.55 -24.19
CA GLY A 137 7.04 30.31 -25.00
C GLY A 137 6.71 28.82 -25.20
N GLY A 138 7.73 27.99 -25.31
CA GLY A 138 7.64 26.53 -25.48
C GLY A 138 7.92 25.76 -24.20
N ALA A 139 8.50 24.58 -24.33
CA ALA A 139 8.95 23.77 -23.20
C ALA A 139 10.24 24.32 -22.57
N PHE A 140 10.45 24.07 -21.28
CA PHE A 140 11.71 24.34 -20.60
C PHE A 140 12.32 23.03 -20.06
N ILE A 141 13.57 22.76 -20.44
CA ILE A 141 14.32 21.58 -20.02
C ILE A 141 15.61 22.05 -19.36
N SER A 142 15.77 21.78 -18.06
CA SER A 142 16.99 22.08 -17.32
C SER A 142 17.72 20.79 -16.96
N THR A 143 19.04 20.74 -17.16
CA THR A 143 19.79 19.50 -16.99
C THR A 143 21.25 19.66 -16.58
N THR A 144 21.78 18.66 -15.87
CA THR A 144 23.22 18.51 -15.57
C THR A 144 23.90 17.41 -16.39
N ALA A 145 23.32 17.08 -17.56
CA ALA A 145 23.93 16.24 -18.57
C ALA A 145 25.26 16.82 -19.13
N ASN A 146 26.13 15.93 -19.64
CA ASN A 146 27.41 16.26 -20.25
C ASN A 146 27.29 16.69 -21.73
N SER A 147 26.26 16.21 -22.43
CA SER A 147 25.95 16.58 -23.81
C SER A 147 24.49 16.30 -24.19
N ILE A 148 24.03 16.95 -25.26
CA ILE A 148 22.79 16.62 -25.96
C ILE A 148 23.16 15.87 -27.24
N LYS A 149 22.60 14.67 -27.42
CA LYS A 149 22.79 13.80 -28.59
C LYS A 149 21.73 14.06 -29.65
N PHE A 150 22.11 14.09 -30.92
CA PHE A 150 21.23 14.32 -32.07
C PHE A 150 21.12 13.08 -32.97
N ALA A 151 20.09 13.02 -33.81
CA ALA A 151 19.76 11.83 -34.62
C ALA A 151 20.79 11.47 -35.72
N ASP A 152 21.72 12.37 -36.02
CA ASP A 152 22.87 12.18 -36.91
C ASP A 152 24.15 11.73 -36.19
N GLY A 153 24.09 11.53 -34.86
CA GLY A 153 25.25 11.18 -34.03
C GLY A 153 26.11 12.38 -33.60
N ILE A 154 25.71 13.62 -33.93
CA ILE A 154 26.39 14.82 -33.42
C ILE A 154 26.06 15.02 -31.93
N GLU A 155 27.06 15.48 -31.17
CA GLU A 155 26.91 15.86 -29.76
C GLU A 155 27.17 17.34 -29.53
N PHE A 156 26.22 18.04 -28.92
CA PHE A 156 26.47 19.36 -28.33
C PHE A 156 26.90 19.16 -26.87
N SER A 157 28.21 19.16 -26.60
CA SER A 157 28.77 18.83 -25.27
C SER A 157 29.15 20.05 -24.44
N ALA A 158 28.86 20.03 -23.14
CA ALA A 158 29.32 21.02 -22.17
C ALA A 158 30.76 20.75 -21.66
N ILE A 159 31.20 19.48 -21.61
CA ILE A 159 32.52 19.11 -21.08
C ILE A 159 33.64 19.02 -22.13
N ASN A 160 33.28 18.82 -23.40
CA ASN A 160 34.22 18.67 -24.53
C ASN A 160 34.03 19.82 -25.54
N SER A 161 34.16 21.06 -25.06
CA SER A 161 33.92 22.28 -25.85
C SER A 161 35.03 22.55 -26.88
N GLN A 162 34.89 21.98 -28.08
CA GLN A 162 35.71 22.37 -29.23
C GLN A 162 35.47 23.84 -29.63
N ALA A 163 36.52 24.51 -30.12
CA ALA A 163 36.47 25.91 -30.56
C ALA A 163 35.45 26.15 -31.69
N THR A 164 35.23 25.16 -32.54
CA THR A 164 34.15 25.11 -33.54
C THR A 164 33.31 23.86 -33.30
N PRO A 165 32.19 23.93 -32.56
CA PRO A 165 31.35 22.76 -32.31
C PRO A 165 30.66 22.29 -33.60
N LEU A 166 30.54 20.97 -33.74
CA LEU A 166 29.60 20.37 -34.70
C LEU A 166 28.18 20.57 -34.18
N LEU A 167 27.27 21.04 -35.05
CA LEU A 167 25.91 21.43 -34.68
C LEU A 167 24.90 20.86 -35.67
N SER A 168 23.75 20.41 -35.16
CA SER A 168 22.77 19.63 -35.91
C SER A 168 21.48 20.40 -36.24
N ILE A 169 20.91 20.11 -37.42
CA ILE A 169 19.55 20.49 -37.80
C ILE A 169 18.48 19.50 -37.30
N ASN A 170 18.89 18.34 -36.80
CA ASN A 170 18.00 17.23 -36.46
C ASN A 170 17.37 17.40 -35.07
N ILE A 171 16.42 16.52 -34.76
CA ILE A 171 15.84 16.41 -33.41
C ILE A 171 16.88 15.86 -32.40
N PRO A 172 16.84 16.30 -31.14
CA PRO A 172 17.63 15.69 -30.08
C PRO A 172 17.08 14.30 -29.74
N LEU A 173 17.96 13.30 -29.66
CA LEU A 173 17.63 11.94 -29.22
C LEU A 173 17.61 11.83 -27.69
N GLY A 174 18.43 12.60 -26.98
CA GLY A 174 18.54 12.47 -25.53
C GLY A 174 19.64 13.30 -24.87
N LEU A 175 19.62 13.27 -23.56
CA LEU A 175 20.57 13.91 -22.64
C LEU A 175 21.58 12.86 -22.15
N GLN A 176 22.85 13.02 -22.52
CA GLN A 176 23.92 12.11 -22.13
C GLN A 176 24.42 12.46 -20.73
N MET A 177 24.05 11.65 -19.75
CA MET A 177 24.45 11.87 -18.35
C MET A 177 25.92 11.50 -18.14
N GLY A 178 26.59 12.26 -17.27
CA GLY A 178 27.97 12.02 -16.86
C GLY A 178 28.11 10.89 -15.83
N SER A 179 29.33 10.59 -15.39
CA SER A 179 29.60 9.55 -14.38
C SER A 179 29.14 9.93 -12.97
N ASN A 180 29.01 11.22 -12.68
CA ASN A 180 28.43 11.77 -11.46
C ASN A 180 27.74 13.11 -11.79
N PRO A 181 26.49 13.11 -12.30
CA PRO A 181 25.77 14.34 -12.62
C PRO A 181 25.51 15.17 -11.37
N ALA A 182 25.72 16.49 -11.43
CA ALA A 182 25.47 17.37 -10.28
C ALA A 182 23.97 17.55 -10.00
N SER A 183 23.62 17.94 -8.78
CA SER A 183 22.21 18.19 -8.38
C SER A 183 21.55 19.34 -9.13
N ILE A 184 20.22 19.32 -9.15
CA ILE A 184 19.39 20.50 -9.45
C ILE A 184 18.57 20.81 -8.20
N THR A 185 18.74 22.02 -7.65
CA THR A 185 17.98 22.50 -6.50
C THR A 185 16.94 23.53 -6.96
N VAL A 186 15.72 23.47 -6.43
CA VAL A 186 14.72 24.54 -6.56
C VAL A 186 14.28 24.96 -5.17
N GLN A 187 14.41 26.25 -4.90
CA GLN A 187 14.01 26.89 -3.65
C GLN A 187 12.75 27.73 -3.86
N GLY A 188 11.91 27.85 -2.85
CA GLY A 188 10.74 28.72 -2.89
C GLY A 188 10.20 29.06 -1.50
N THR A 189 8.90 29.31 -1.42
CA THR A 189 8.18 29.66 -0.19
C THR A 189 7.06 28.68 0.16
N GLY A 190 6.98 27.57 -0.58
CA GLY A 190 5.91 26.60 -0.48
C GLY A 190 4.63 27.05 -1.17
N HIS A 191 3.68 26.13 -1.28
CA HIS A 191 2.39 26.39 -1.93
C HIS A 191 1.39 27.13 -1.02
N SER A 192 0.52 27.93 -1.64
CA SER A 192 -0.59 28.62 -0.95
C SER A 192 -1.90 27.79 -0.90
N LEU A 193 -1.86 26.49 -1.19
CA LEU A 193 -3.03 25.61 -1.08
C LEU A 193 -3.62 25.61 0.34
N SER A 194 -4.94 25.55 0.44
CA SER A 194 -5.65 25.44 1.72
C SER A 194 -6.97 24.66 1.60
N ASN A 195 -7.44 24.09 2.71
CA ASN A 195 -8.78 23.50 2.82
C ASN A 195 -9.52 24.04 4.07
N PRO A 196 -9.98 25.31 4.04
CA PRO A 196 -10.53 25.98 5.22
C PRO A 196 -11.92 25.49 5.63
N SER A 197 -12.61 24.74 4.78
CA SER A 197 -13.97 24.22 5.01
C SER A 197 -14.01 22.72 5.33
N GLY A 198 -12.86 22.03 5.28
CA GLY A 198 -12.79 20.57 5.42
C GLY A 198 -13.45 19.78 4.28
N LEU A 199 -13.90 20.45 3.21
CA LEU A 199 -14.54 19.83 2.06
C LEU A 199 -13.50 19.05 1.22
N PRO A 200 -13.90 18.08 0.37
CA PRO A 200 -12.91 17.27 -0.34
C PRO A 200 -12.14 18.03 -1.44
N LEU A 201 -12.58 19.24 -1.82
CA LEU A 201 -12.00 20.09 -2.87
C LEU A 201 -11.05 21.16 -2.26
N VAL A 202 -9.77 21.12 -2.60
CA VAL A 202 -8.75 22.07 -2.11
C VAL A 202 -8.86 23.44 -2.79
N THR A 203 -8.71 24.53 -2.05
CA THR A 203 -8.59 25.89 -2.62
C THR A 203 -7.18 26.11 -3.18
N GLN A 204 -7.10 26.42 -4.47
CA GLN A 204 -5.84 26.75 -5.17
C GLN A 204 -5.62 28.27 -5.16
N ASN A 205 -4.85 28.76 -4.19
CA ASN A 205 -4.34 30.14 -4.21
C ASN A 205 -2.98 30.17 -4.94
N PRO A 206 -2.58 31.28 -5.58
CA PRO A 206 -1.26 31.41 -6.20
C PRO A 206 -0.12 31.22 -5.18
N SER A 207 0.90 30.42 -5.53
CA SER A 207 2.15 30.37 -4.77
C SER A 207 2.90 31.71 -4.89
N PRO A 208 3.60 32.19 -3.85
CA PRO A 208 4.37 33.45 -3.94
C PRO A 208 5.61 33.34 -4.85
N THR A 209 6.05 32.11 -5.12
CA THR A 209 7.26 31.76 -5.88
C THR A 209 6.95 30.55 -6.77
N GLU A 210 7.17 30.64 -8.09
CA GLU A 210 6.88 29.54 -9.03
C GLU A 210 7.83 29.52 -10.25
N LEU A 211 8.25 28.33 -10.67
CA LEU A 211 8.80 28.08 -12.00
C LEU A 211 7.65 27.62 -12.91
N ARG A 212 7.29 28.42 -13.92
CA ARG A 212 6.11 28.19 -14.77
C ARG A 212 6.46 28.19 -16.26
N VAL A 213 5.99 27.17 -16.98
CA VAL A 213 5.95 27.19 -18.46
C VAL A 213 4.56 27.60 -18.96
N GLN A 214 4.45 27.96 -20.24
CA GLN A 214 3.16 28.27 -20.84
C GLN A 214 2.21 27.06 -20.83
N PRO A 215 0.88 27.26 -20.80
CA PRO A 215 -0.07 26.15 -20.77
C PRO A 215 0.11 25.17 -21.94
N GLY A 216 0.01 23.88 -21.66
CA GLY A 216 0.25 22.83 -22.66
C GLY A 216 1.72 22.62 -23.02
N LYS A 217 2.68 22.97 -22.14
CA LYS A 217 4.12 22.76 -22.36
C LYS A 217 4.80 21.92 -21.28
N THR A 218 5.91 21.26 -21.65
CA THR A 218 6.75 20.50 -20.70
C THR A 218 7.62 21.43 -19.84
N LEU A 219 7.69 21.15 -18.55
CA LEU A 219 8.71 21.61 -17.61
C LEU A 219 9.50 20.40 -17.10
N ALA A 220 10.76 20.26 -17.53
CA ALA A 220 11.60 19.11 -17.22
C ALA A 220 12.87 19.50 -16.43
N LEU A 221 13.20 18.72 -15.38
CA LEU A 221 14.43 18.83 -14.60
C LEU A 221 15.13 17.46 -14.60
N VAL A 222 16.33 17.38 -15.19
CA VAL A 222 17.05 16.10 -15.40
C VAL A 222 18.51 16.21 -14.95
N GLY A 223 18.87 15.70 -13.78
CA GLY A 223 20.20 15.90 -13.21
C GLY A 223 20.70 14.73 -12.36
N GLY A 224 21.56 15.05 -11.40
CA GLY A 224 21.82 14.21 -10.23
C GLY A 224 20.62 14.25 -9.28
N ASN A 225 20.84 14.42 -7.98
CA ASN A 225 19.73 14.60 -7.04
C ASN A 225 18.88 15.83 -7.39
N LEU A 226 17.57 15.75 -7.17
CA LEU A 226 16.62 16.84 -7.37
C LEU A 226 16.04 17.30 -6.03
N ASP A 227 16.49 18.46 -5.56
CA ASP A 227 16.18 18.97 -4.22
C ASP A 227 15.14 20.10 -4.33
N LEU A 228 13.86 19.79 -4.11
CA LEU A 228 12.73 20.71 -4.29
C LEU A 228 12.18 21.18 -2.93
N ASN A 229 12.67 22.32 -2.44
CA ASN A 229 12.38 22.86 -1.10
C ASN A 229 11.50 24.11 -1.22
N GLY A 230 10.21 23.97 -0.90
CA GLY A 230 9.21 25.02 -1.08
C GLY A 230 8.96 25.41 -2.54
N ALA A 231 9.38 24.57 -3.49
CA ALA A 231 9.32 24.81 -4.92
C ALA A 231 7.90 24.63 -5.46
N THR A 232 7.39 25.58 -6.26
CA THR A 232 6.20 25.35 -7.09
C THR A 232 6.62 25.24 -8.55
N LEU A 233 6.36 24.08 -9.17
CA LEU A 233 6.58 23.81 -10.59
C LEU A 233 5.22 23.74 -11.30
N THR A 234 4.97 24.69 -12.22
CA THR A 234 3.66 24.90 -12.85
C THR A 234 3.71 24.60 -14.35
N ALA A 235 2.99 23.55 -14.79
CA ALA A 235 2.87 23.15 -16.19
C ALA A 235 1.40 22.81 -16.54
N LYS A 236 0.51 23.80 -16.42
CA LYS A 236 -0.95 23.65 -16.59
C LYS A 236 -1.31 23.07 -17.96
N GLN A 237 -2.04 21.96 -17.99
CA GLN A 237 -2.37 21.19 -19.22
C GLN A 237 -1.14 20.63 -19.97
N GLY A 238 0.06 20.76 -19.40
CA GLY A 238 1.34 20.40 -19.98
C GLY A 238 1.90 19.11 -19.40
N GLN A 239 3.21 19.07 -19.15
CA GLN A 239 3.89 17.92 -18.56
C GLN A 239 4.92 18.39 -17.53
N VAL A 240 5.03 17.70 -16.38
CA VAL A 240 6.19 17.84 -15.47
C VAL A 240 7.00 16.55 -15.49
N GLU A 241 8.29 16.67 -15.73
CA GLU A 241 9.21 15.56 -15.98
C GLU A 241 10.43 15.70 -15.05
N LEU A 242 10.49 14.87 -14.00
CA LEU A 242 11.57 14.89 -13.01
C LEU A 242 12.40 13.61 -13.12
N GLY A 243 13.67 13.75 -13.50
CA GLY A 243 14.62 12.64 -13.68
C GLY A 243 15.90 12.81 -12.87
N SER A 244 16.16 11.91 -11.93
CA SER A 244 17.40 11.91 -11.15
C SER A 244 18.28 10.72 -11.53
N VAL A 245 19.48 10.98 -12.07
CA VAL A 245 20.40 9.98 -12.62
C VAL A 245 21.76 10.08 -11.91
N SER A 246 22.24 8.99 -11.33
CA SER A 246 23.46 8.93 -10.52
C SER A 246 24.66 8.29 -11.24
N GLY A 247 24.64 8.27 -12.57
CA GLY A 247 25.74 7.73 -13.38
C GLY A 247 25.52 7.84 -14.88
N THR A 248 26.46 7.28 -15.65
CA THR A 248 26.44 7.32 -17.11
C THR A 248 25.23 6.59 -17.69
N GLY A 249 24.49 7.25 -18.57
CA GLY A 249 23.38 6.69 -19.34
C GLY A 249 22.75 7.74 -20.24
N LEU A 250 21.91 7.33 -21.19
CA LEU A 250 21.14 8.25 -22.02
C LEU A 250 19.73 8.41 -21.46
N VAL A 251 19.33 9.64 -21.13
CA VAL A 251 17.90 9.96 -20.92
C VAL A 251 17.33 10.35 -22.27
N SER A 252 16.52 9.49 -22.86
CA SER A 252 15.92 9.71 -24.18
C SER A 252 14.92 10.87 -24.14
N LEU A 253 14.96 11.72 -25.16
CA LEU A 253 13.99 12.81 -25.36
C LEU A 253 12.97 12.35 -26.41
N ILE A 254 11.75 12.07 -25.98
CA ILE A 254 10.67 11.59 -26.84
C ILE A 254 9.78 12.79 -27.21
N PRO A 255 9.75 13.27 -28.46
CA PRO A 255 8.96 14.46 -28.82
C PRO A 255 7.45 14.26 -28.59
N THR A 256 6.80 15.26 -27.99
CA THR A 256 5.34 15.30 -27.75
C THR A 256 4.75 16.61 -28.26
N ALA A 257 3.42 16.72 -28.35
CA ALA A 257 2.76 18.01 -28.68
C ALA A 257 3.01 19.10 -27.62
N GLN A 258 3.33 18.68 -26.39
CA GLN A 258 3.66 19.51 -25.25
C GLN A 258 5.16 19.88 -25.20
N GLY A 259 6.02 19.11 -25.86
CA GLY A 259 7.47 19.33 -25.89
C GLY A 259 8.21 18.00 -25.99
N TYR A 260 8.60 17.46 -24.84
CA TYR A 260 9.30 16.19 -24.74
C TYR A 260 8.82 15.43 -23.49
N ALA A 261 8.71 14.10 -23.60
CA ALA A 261 8.63 13.17 -22.48
C ALA A 261 9.99 12.46 -22.30
N LEU A 262 10.28 11.98 -21.09
CA LEU A 262 11.57 11.36 -20.79
C LEU A 262 11.51 9.83 -20.88
N GLY A 263 12.42 9.24 -21.65
CA GLY A 263 12.71 7.81 -21.67
C GLY A 263 14.01 7.48 -20.95
N TYR A 264 14.13 6.26 -20.42
CA TYR A 264 15.24 5.83 -19.58
C TYR A 264 15.63 4.39 -19.90
N GLU A 265 16.92 4.09 -19.87
CA GLU A 265 17.48 2.79 -20.25
C GLU A 265 17.36 1.75 -19.12
N ASN A 266 17.27 0.46 -19.49
CA ASN A 266 17.29 -0.63 -18.52
C ASN A 266 18.68 -0.72 -17.86
N GLY A 267 18.72 -0.76 -16.52
CA GLY A 267 19.97 -0.77 -15.76
C GLY A 267 20.61 0.61 -15.53
N GLN A 268 19.98 1.69 -15.99
CA GLN A 268 20.38 3.06 -15.64
C GLN A 268 20.36 3.26 -14.12
N LYS A 269 21.34 4.00 -13.58
CA LYS A 269 21.44 4.31 -12.14
C LYS A 269 20.75 5.62 -11.82
N PHE A 270 19.93 5.64 -10.77
CA PHE A 270 19.14 6.80 -10.38
C PHE A 270 19.65 7.45 -9.09
N GLY A 271 19.47 8.76 -8.96
CA GLY A 271 19.71 9.53 -7.73
C GLY A 271 18.39 9.84 -7.02
N ASP A 272 18.42 10.72 -6.03
CA ASP A 272 17.26 10.97 -5.17
C ASP A 272 16.44 12.19 -5.60
N ILE A 273 15.14 12.17 -5.28
CA ILE A 273 14.21 13.27 -5.55
C ILE A 273 13.46 13.59 -4.26
N GLN A 274 13.66 14.78 -3.70
CA GLN A 274 12.97 15.25 -2.50
C GLN A 274 12.03 16.40 -2.84
N LEU A 275 10.79 16.33 -2.35
CA LEU A 275 9.82 17.42 -2.31
C LEU A 275 9.49 17.73 -0.85
N ALA A 276 10.05 18.81 -0.33
CA ALA A 276 9.90 19.25 1.06
C ALA A 276 9.35 20.68 1.17
N GLU A 277 9.03 21.11 2.40
CA GLU A 277 8.61 22.49 2.72
C GLU A 277 7.39 23.00 1.92
N ARG A 278 6.38 22.14 1.70
CA ARG A 278 5.16 22.45 0.92
C ARG A 278 5.40 22.64 -0.59
N SER A 279 6.34 21.88 -1.17
CA SER A 279 6.57 21.86 -2.62
C SER A 279 5.34 21.37 -3.40
N LEU A 280 5.13 21.89 -4.61
CA LEU A 280 3.96 21.63 -5.45
C LEU A 280 4.34 21.38 -6.91
N LEU A 281 3.81 20.31 -7.50
CA LEU A 281 3.75 20.12 -8.95
C LEU A 281 2.30 20.37 -9.40
N ASP A 282 2.02 21.46 -10.12
CA ASP A 282 0.68 21.81 -10.63
C ASP A 282 0.57 21.64 -12.14
N ILE A 283 -0.22 20.64 -12.55
CA ILE A 283 -0.57 20.35 -13.96
C ILE A 283 -2.05 20.63 -14.30
N SER A 284 -2.79 21.26 -13.38
CA SER A 284 -4.23 21.52 -13.48
C SER A 284 -4.65 22.30 -14.73
N GLY A 285 -5.84 22.04 -15.27
CA GLY A 285 -6.40 22.81 -16.39
C GLY A 285 -7.62 22.17 -17.07
N VAL A 286 -8.03 22.72 -18.22
CA VAL A 286 -9.23 22.27 -18.96
C VAL A 286 -9.09 20.82 -19.44
N ASN A 287 -7.88 20.38 -19.75
CA ASN A 287 -7.50 18.97 -19.62
C ASN A 287 -6.28 18.95 -18.69
N ALA A 288 -6.31 18.18 -17.60
CA ALA A 288 -5.13 18.11 -16.72
C ALA A 288 -3.94 17.48 -17.46
N GLY A 289 -2.73 17.99 -17.20
CA GLY A 289 -1.49 17.50 -17.82
C GLY A 289 -1.08 16.11 -17.34
N SER A 290 0.19 15.73 -17.57
CA SER A 290 0.78 14.49 -17.02
C SER A 290 2.01 14.79 -16.15
N VAL A 291 2.34 13.90 -15.22
CA VAL A 291 3.55 13.99 -14.40
C VAL A 291 4.32 12.68 -14.41
N GLN A 292 5.63 12.74 -14.65
CA GLN A 292 6.53 11.61 -14.47
C GLN A 292 7.66 11.99 -13.50
N ILE A 293 7.89 11.15 -12.49
CA ILE A 293 8.96 11.30 -11.50
C ILE A 293 9.74 9.99 -11.45
N ARG A 294 11.05 10.03 -11.73
CA ARG A 294 11.91 8.85 -11.75
C ARG A 294 13.25 9.04 -11.04
N GLY A 295 13.48 8.24 -10.01
CA GLY A 295 14.64 8.32 -9.12
C GLY A 295 15.00 6.97 -8.49
N ARG A 296 15.85 7.00 -7.47
CA ARG A 296 16.20 5.87 -6.59
C ARG A 296 15.31 5.91 -5.35
N HIS A 297 15.42 6.98 -4.57
CA HIS A 297 14.50 7.35 -3.51
C HIS A 297 13.68 8.57 -3.94
N ILE A 298 12.36 8.51 -3.82
CA ILE A 298 11.47 9.66 -4.05
C ILE A 298 10.74 9.95 -2.73
N GLN A 299 10.89 11.17 -2.19
CA GLN A 299 10.31 11.54 -0.90
C GLN A 299 9.44 12.80 -0.99
N PHE A 300 8.28 12.77 -0.33
CA PHE A 300 7.37 13.91 -0.17
C PHE A 300 7.12 14.18 1.33
N THR A 301 7.53 15.35 1.83
CA THR A 301 7.35 15.79 3.24
C THR A 301 6.56 17.09 3.36
N ASP A 302 6.13 17.43 4.58
CA ASP A 302 5.60 18.76 4.96
C ASP A 302 4.34 19.22 4.21
N GLY A 303 3.58 18.27 3.66
CA GLY A 303 2.40 18.53 2.82
C GLY A 303 2.70 18.70 1.33
N SER A 304 3.93 18.44 0.88
CA SER A 304 4.33 18.58 -0.53
C SER A 304 3.57 17.61 -1.43
N LEU A 305 3.12 18.08 -2.60
CA LEU A 305 1.99 17.47 -3.32
C LEU A 305 2.10 17.59 -4.84
N VAL A 306 1.67 16.54 -5.56
CA VAL A 306 1.31 16.63 -6.98
C VAL A 306 -0.20 16.89 -7.11
N VAL A 307 -0.61 17.95 -7.82
CA VAL A 307 -2.02 18.29 -8.06
C VAL A 307 -2.35 18.29 -9.54
N ALA A 308 -3.36 17.49 -9.91
CA ALA A 308 -3.86 17.35 -11.27
C ALA A 308 -5.38 17.55 -11.33
N ARG A 309 -5.83 18.81 -11.35
CA ARG A 309 -7.25 19.14 -11.45
C ARG A 309 -7.71 19.30 -12.89
N ASN A 310 -8.60 18.40 -13.31
CA ASN A 310 -9.24 18.40 -14.61
C ASN A 310 -10.58 19.13 -14.56
N PHE A 311 -10.71 20.18 -15.38
CA PHE A 311 -11.91 21.04 -15.43
C PHE A 311 -12.82 20.78 -16.64
N GLY A 312 -12.35 20.09 -17.68
CA GLY A 312 -13.07 19.94 -18.95
C GLY A 312 -13.58 18.53 -19.22
N ASN A 313 -13.45 18.10 -20.48
CA ASN A 313 -14.30 17.05 -21.06
C ASN A 313 -13.52 15.81 -21.54
N LEU A 314 -12.19 15.87 -21.64
CA LEU A 314 -11.32 14.71 -21.91
C LEU A 314 -10.72 14.21 -20.59
N PRO A 315 -10.25 12.96 -20.50
CA PRO A 315 -9.49 12.49 -19.34
C PRO A 315 -8.26 13.38 -19.06
N GLY A 316 -7.92 13.55 -17.78
CA GLY A 316 -6.63 14.12 -17.38
C GLY A 316 -5.48 13.15 -17.70
N GLY A 317 -4.29 13.69 -17.93
CA GLY A 317 -3.08 12.87 -18.08
C GLY A 317 -2.67 12.18 -16.78
N ASP A 318 -1.93 11.08 -16.93
CA ASP A 318 -1.54 10.22 -15.81
C ASP A 318 -0.39 10.80 -14.97
N ILE A 319 -0.33 10.36 -13.71
CA ILE A 319 0.79 10.60 -12.80
C ILE A 319 1.54 9.30 -12.59
N ARG A 320 2.85 9.29 -12.86
CA ARG A 320 3.71 8.11 -12.80
C ARG A 320 4.92 8.34 -11.90
N LEU A 321 5.03 7.55 -10.83
CA LEU A 321 6.17 7.57 -9.91
C LEU A 321 6.94 6.25 -10.06
N GLN A 322 8.23 6.33 -10.35
CA GLN A 322 9.10 5.16 -10.51
C GLN A 322 10.38 5.32 -9.69
N ALA A 323 10.60 4.45 -8.70
CA ALA A 323 11.78 4.50 -7.85
C ALA A 323 12.51 3.16 -7.83
N THR A 324 13.84 3.14 -7.99
CA THR A 324 14.61 1.89 -7.93
C THR A 324 14.93 1.42 -6.50
N GLU A 325 14.50 2.13 -5.46
CA GLU A 325 14.65 1.74 -4.05
C GLU A 325 13.37 1.98 -3.24
N ALA A 326 12.91 3.24 -3.12
CA ALA A 326 11.76 3.57 -2.27
C ALA A 326 10.96 4.81 -2.73
N ILE A 327 9.66 4.84 -2.39
CA ILE A 327 8.80 6.03 -2.47
C ILE A 327 8.20 6.27 -1.09
N ASP A 328 8.49 7.43 -0.50
CA ASP A 328 8.06 7.78 0.85
C ASP A 328 7.14 9.02 0.81
N LEU A 329 5.86 8.83 1.09
CA LEU A 329 4.88 9.92 1.24
C LEU A 329 4.62 10.09 2.73
N ILE A 330 5.08 11.20 3.32
CA ILE A 330 5.09 11.39 4.78
C ILE A 330 4.46 12.72 5.17
N GLY A 331 3.44 12.67 6.02
CA GLY A 331 2.97 13.85 6.75
C GLY A 331 1.88 14.67 6.07
N THR A 332 1.68 15.87 6.64
CA THR A 332 0.75 16.90 6.20
C THR A 332 1.43 18.26 6.30
N THR A 333 0.80 19.32 5.79
CA THR A 333 1.11 20.70 6.20
C THR A 333 1.00 20.84 7.72
N ALA A 334 1.67 21.85 8.30
CA ALA A 334 1.56 22.18 9.73
C ALA A 334 0.13 22.57 10.16
N ASP A 335 -0.66 23.13 9.23
CA ASP A 335 -2.10 23.38 9.41
C ASP A 335 -2.98 22.10 9.29
N THR A 336 -2.38 20.96 8.90
CA THR A 336 -3.01 19.65 8.65
C THR A 336 -4.04 19.60 7.52
N THR A 337 -4.22 20.68 6.75
CA THR A 337 -5.26 20.77 5.71
C THR A 337 -4.86 20.15 4.37
N ILE A 338 -3.56 20.02 4.09
CA ILE A 338 -3.01 19.44 2.86
C ILE A 338 -2.10 18.25 3.23
N ARG A 339 -2.16 17.17 2.46
CA ARG A 339 -1.46 15.90 2.70
C ARG A 339 -0.25 15.79 1.78
N SER A 340 0.84 15.21 2.26
CA SER A 340 1.98 14.88 1.39
C SER A 340 1.58 13.78 0.40
N GLY A 341 1.98 13.90 -0.88
CA GLY A 341 1.84 12.83 -1.87
C GLY A 341 1.25 13.24 -3.22
N VAL A 342 0.16 12.58 -3.64
CA VAL A 342 -0.39 12.68 -5.01
C VAL A 342 -1.90 12.82 -4.98
N ARG A 343 -2.45 13.78 -5.74
CA ARG A 343 -3.89 14.07 -5.75
C ARG A 343 -4.42 14.48 -7.13
N THR A 344 -5.13 13.58 -7.81
CA THR A 344 -5.87 13.88 -9.05
C THR A 344 -7.30 14.28 -8.73
N GLU A 345 -7.86 15.21 -9.51
CA GLU A 345 -9.23 15.71 -9.34
C GLU A 345 -9.94 15.82 -10.69
N ALA A 346 -11.22 15.45 -10.74
CA ALA A 346 -12.12 15.77 -11.85
C ALA A 346 -13.32 16.58 -11.36
N VAL A 347 -13.44 17.81 -11.87
CA VAL A 347 -14.55 18.72 -11.60
C VAL A 347 -15.46 18.85 -12.84
N GLY A 348 -14.91 18.64 -14.04
CA GLY A 348 -15.65 18.60 -15.30
C GLY A 348 -16.34 17.25 -15.59
N VAL A 349 -16.55 16.96 -16.87
CA VAL A 349 -17.13 15.68 -17.35
C VAL A 349 -16.09 14.70 -17.89
N GLY A 350 -14.83 15.12 -17.99
CA GLY A 350 -13.68 14.24 -18.22
C GLY A 350 -13.17 13.60 -16.91
N ALA A 351 -12.65 12.38 -17.01
CA ALA A 351 -12.11 11.64 -15.85
C ALA A 351 -10.87 12.30 -15.25
N SER A 352 -10.56 11.99 -13.97
CA SER A 352 -9.25 12.33 -13.40
C SER A 352 -8.18 11.40 -13.97
N GLY A 353 -6.92 11.87 -14.02
CA GLY A 353 -5.80 11.03 -14.43
C GLY A 353 -5.58 9.86 -13.48
N ASN A 354 -5.01 8.76 -14.00
CA ASN A 354 -4.65 7.60 -13.19
C ASN A 354 -3.35 7.87 -12.43
N ILE A 355 -3.12 7.13 -11.34
CA ILE A 355 -1.87 7.19 -10.57
C ILE A 355 -1.20 5.81 -10.64
N SER A 356 0.03 5.76 -11.16
CA SER A 356 0.81 4.53 -11.25
C SER A 356 2.11 4.65 -10.47
N VAL A 357 2.35 3.69 -9.58
CA VAL A 357 3.49 3.66 -8.65
C VAL A 357 4.26 2.36 -8.83
N ILE A 358 5.57 2.45 -9.11
CA ILE A 358 6.46 1.29 -9.23
C ILE A 358 7.70 1.50 -8.37
N THR A 359 7.88 0.68 -7.34
CA THR A 359 9.03 0.80 -6.41
C THR A 359 9.25 -0.45 -5.55
N PRO A 360 10.49 -0.86 -5.20
CA PRO A 360 10.69 -1.93 -4.23
C PRO A 360 9.99 -1.68 -2.88
N ARG A 361 10.00 -0.45 -2.35
CA ARG A 361 9.27 -0.10 -1.11
C ARG A 361 8.41 1.15 -1.28
N LEU A 362 7.13 1.04 -0.93
CA LEU A 362 6.22 2.18 -0.80
C LEU A 362 5.89 2.42 0.68
N ILE A 363 6.09 3.64 1.17
CA ILE A 363 5.59 4.10 2.47
C ILE A 363 4.56 5.20 2.25
N LEU A 364 3.37 5.07 2.84
CA LEU A 364 2.50 6.19 3.18
C LEU A 364 2.38 6.26 4.70
N ASN A 365 2.76 7.39 5.31
CA ASN A 365 2.75 7.54 6.77
C ASN A 365 2.34 8.97 7.21
N GLN A 366 1.98 9.13 8.49
CA GLN A 366 1.72 10.41 9.15
C GLN A 366 0.62 11.27 8.50
N GLY A 367 -0.41 10.65 7.92
CA GLY A 367 -1.51 11.35 7.26
C GLY A 367 -1.27 11.69 5.78
N ALA A 368 -0.25 11.12 5.16
CA ALA A 368 -0.03 11.24 3.71
C ALA A 368 -1.23 10.71 2.87
N GLY A 369 -1.27 11.13 1.60
CA GLY A 369 -2.38 10.85 0.69
C GLY A 369 -1.93 10.45 -0.72
N LEU A 370 -2.52 9.38 -1.24
CA LEU A 370 -2.49 9.02 -2.66
C LEU A 370 -3.94 8.87 -3.13
N ASN A 371 -4.45 9.90 -3.80
CA ASN A 371 -5.89 10.10 -3.98
C ASN A 371 -6.28 10.45 -5.42
N SER A 372 -7.32 9.79 -5.93
CA SER A 372 -8.01 10.16 -7.18
C SER A 372 -9.46 10.52 -6.84
N ILE A 373 -9.87 11.76 -7.11
CA ILE A 373 -11.14 12.32 -6.63
C ILE A 373 -11.98 12.84 -7.79
N THR A 374 -13.28 12.60 -7.79
CA THR A 374 -14.21 13.17 -8.77
C THR A 374 -15.43 13.79 -8.11
N PHE A 375 -15.83 14.96 -8.60
CA PHE A 375 -17.02 15.70 -8.20
C PHE A 375 -18.07 15.76 -9.32
N GLY A 376 -17.64 15.62 -10.58
CA GLY A 376 -18.52 15.62 -11.75
C GLY A 376 -19.15 14.26 -12.07
N ALA A 377 -19.73 14.14 -13.26
CA ALA A 377 -20.35 12.90 -13.75
C ALA A 377 -19.35 11.86 -14.28
N ALA A 378 -18.06 12.21 -14.35
CA ALA A 378 -17.01 11.34 -14.85
C ALA A 378 -16.66 10.21 -13.86
N PRO A 379 -16.08 9.08 -14.32
CA PRO A 379 -15.40 8.17 -13.41
C PRO A 379 -14.13 8.82 -12.83
N SER A 380 -13.70 8.37 -11.66
CA SER A 380 -12.36 8.68 -11.14
C SER A 380 -11.30 7.80 -11.83
N GLY A 381 -10.12 8.35 -12.08
CA GLY A 381 -8.95 7.59 -12.52
C GLY A 381 -8.52 6.53 -11.49
N ASN A 382 -7.90 5.48 -11.98
CA ASN A 382 -7.48 4.30 -11.21
C ASN A 382 -6.20 4.56 -10.41
N ILE A 383 -5.88 3.64 -9.48
CA ILE A 383 -4.61 3.59 -8.76
C ILE A 383 -3.99 2.20 -8.97
N ASP A 384 -2.81 2.16 -9.60
CA ASP A 384 -2.08 0.92 -9.91
C ASP A 384 -0.70 0.93 -9.23
N ILE A 385 -0.47 -0.01 -8.30
CA ILE A 385 0.75 -0.09 -7.50
C ILE A 385 1.44 -1.44 -7.69
N GLU A 386 2.70 -1.40 -8.10
CA GLU A 386 3.60 -2.54 -8.18
C GLU A 386 4.81 -2.33 -7.25
N ALA A 387 4.98 -3.23 -6.27
CA ALA A 387 6.04 -3.10 -5.28
C ALA A 387 6.61 -4.44 -4.79
N THR A 388 7.61 -4.39 -3.92
CA THR A 388 8.00 -5.56 -3.10
C THR A 388 7.35 -5.47 -1.71
N ALA A 389 7.44 -4.33 -1.04
CA ALA A 389 6.81 -4.09 0.26
C ALA A 389 6.02 -2.78 0.27
N ILE A 390 4.80 -2.82 0.81
CA ILE A 390 3.94 -1.65 0.97
C ILE A 390 3.60 -1.48 2.46
N GLU A 391 3.93 -0.32 3.00
CA GLU A 391 3.63 0.09 4.36
C GLU A 391 2.70 1.30 4.33
N LEU A 392 1.43 1.09 4.69
CA LEU A 392 0.49 2.17 4.93
C LEU A 392 0.24 2.25 6.45
N SER A 393 0.59 3.36 7.07
CA SER A 393 0.58 3.49 8.53
C SER A 393 0.06 4.85 9.05
N GLY A 394 -0.75 4.80 10.11
CA GLY A 394 -1.00 5.92 11.01
C GLY A 394 -1.83 7.10 10.47
N PHE A 395 -1.55 8.26 11.03
CA PHE A 395 -2.34 9.50 10.96
C PHE A 395 -1.42 10.71 11.23
N SER A 396 -1.86 11.92 10.86
CA SER A 396 -1.10 13.15 11.17
C SER A 396 -0.89 13.30 12.68
N PRO A 397 0.36 13.36 13.20
CA PRO A 397 0.62 13.50 14.63
C PRO A 397 0.03 14.78 15.25
N ILE A 398 -0.22 15.79 14.41
CA ILE A 398 -0.81 17.09 14.80
C ILE A 398 -2.35 16.97 14.88
N ASN A 399 -2.97 16.12 14.06
CA ASN A 399 -4.42 15.93 14.01
C ASN A 399 -4.78 14.47 13.66
N PRO A 400 -5.02 13.60 14.67
CA PRO A 400 -5.32 12.18 14.45
C PRO A 400 -6.60 11.84 13.68
N ILE A 401 -7.42 12.82 13.29
CA ILE A 401 -8.55 12.61 12.35
C ILE A 401 -8.01 12.45 10.92
N ASN A 402 -6.87 13.06 10.60
CA ASN A 402 -6.21 12.93 9.30
C ASN A 402 -5.40 11.62 9.20
N VAL A 403 -6.11 10.49 9.18
CA VAL A 403 -5.54 9.16 8.90
C VAL A 403 -4.89 9.09 7.52
N THR A 404 -3.80 8.34 7.40
CA THR A 404 -3.14 8.04 6.13
C THR A 404 -4.11 7.36 5.16
N ASN A 405 -4.06 7.74 3.88
CA ASN A 405 -5.15 7.42 2.95
C ASN A 405 -4.67 7.10 1.52
N LEU A 406 -5.15 5.98 0.98
CA LEU A 406 -4.96 5.55 -0.41
C LEU A 406 -6.37 5.33 -0.98
N SER A 407 -6.81 6.16 -1.94
CA SER A 407 -8.22 6.08 -2.35
C SER A 407 -8.58 6.56 -3.75
N THR A 408 -9.66 5.98 -4.27
CA THR A 408 -10.46 6.53 -5.36
C THR A 408 -11.83 6.94 -4.81
N TYR A 409 -12.20 8.22 -4.93
CA TYR A 409 -13.43 8.78 -4.37
C TYR A 409 -14.28 9.49 -5.42
N ASN A 410 -15.54 9.08 -5.57
CA ASN A 410 -16.51 9.82 -6.40
C ASN A 410 -17.63 10.44 -5.53
N PHE A 411 -17.83 11.74 -5.67
CA PHE A 411 -18.88 12.53 -5.01
C PHE A 411 -20.02 12.93 -5.97
N GLY A 412 -19.87 12.62 -7.26
CA GLY A 412 -20.86 12.90 -8.31
C GLY A 412 -21.62 11.65 -8.76
N SER A 413 -22.05 11.61 -10.01
CA SER A 413 -22.82 10.49 -10.58
C SER A 413 -21.98 9.42 -11.29
N GLY A 414 -20.67 9.64 -11.43
CA GLY A 414 -19.76 8.66 -12.01
C GLY A 414 -19.30 7.61 -11.01
N ASN A 415 -18.62 6.57 -11.51
CA ASN A 415 -18.07 5.53 -10.65
C ASN A 415 -16.75 5.99 -9.98
N ALA A 416 -16.42 5.44 -8.81
CA ALA A 416 -15.04 5.50 -8.33
C ALA A 416 -14.14 4.58 -9.19
N GLY A 417 -12.87 4.97 -9.32
CA GLY A 417 -11.85 4.25 -10.09
C GLY A 417 -11.43 2.95 -9.39
N ASP A 418 -10.96 1.97 -10.15
CA ASP A 418 -10.50 0.71 -9.57
C ASP A 418 -9.10 0.88 -8.91
N ILE A 419 -8.79 0.09 -7.87
CA ILE A 419 -7.50 0.07 -7.17
C ILE A 419 -6.86 -1.30 -7.35
N SER A 420 -5.61 -1.33 -7.80
CA SER A 420 -4.81 -2.53 -8.05
C SER A 420 -3.50 -2.46 -7.25
N VAL A 421 -3.22 -3.50 -6.46
CA VAL A 421 -2.01 -3.62 -5.64
C VAL A 421 -1.36 -4.98 -5.89
N ASN A 422 -0.10 -4.97 -6.30
CA ASN A 422 0.72 -6.16 -6.46
C ASN A 422 2.02 -6.00 -5.64
N ALA A 423 2.25 -6.85 -4.64
CA ALA A 423 3.43 -6.80 -3.78
C ALA A 423 3.84 -8.19 -3.26
N ASN A 424 4.93 -8.29 -2.49
CA ASN A 424 5.16 -9.45 -1.61
C ASN A 424 4.48 -9.25 -0.26
N SER A 425 4.52 -8.03 0.31
CA SER A 425 3.85 -7.70 1.58
C SER A 425 3.07 -6.38 1.53
N LEU A 426 1.92 -6.36 2.21
CA LEU A 426 1.08 -5.18 2.45
C LEU A 426 0.74 -5.08 3.94
N LEU A 427 1.10 -3.97 4.57
CA LEU A 427 0.65 -3.58 5.90
C LEU A 427 -0.30 -2.38 5.82
N VAL A 428 -1.46 -2.47 6.47
CA VAL A 428 -2.47 -1.40 6.61
C VAL A 428 -2.74 -1.22 8.10
N SER A 429 -2.18 -0.18 8.72
CA SER A 429 -2.07 -0.10 10.18
C SER A 429 -2.48 1.24 10.80
N ASN A 430 -2.99 1.20 12.04
CA ASN A 430 -3.28 2.37 12.88
C ASN A 430 -4.27 3.39 12.27
N GLY A 431 -5.36 2.90 11.68
CA GLY A 431 -6.48 3.70 11.17
C GLY A 431 -6.43 4.06 9.69
N VAL A 432 -5.47 3.52 8.93
CA VAL A 432 -5.35 3.76 7.48
C VAL A 432 -6.60 3.32 6.73
N THR A 433 -6.99 4.13 5.74
CA THR A 433 -8.03 3.77 4.77
C THR A 433 -7.41 3.51 3.39
N LEU A 434 -7.46 2.26 2.93
CA LEU A 434 -7.22 1.85 1.54
C LEU A 434 -8.59 1.57 0.92
N ALA A 435 -9.19 2.54 0.22
CA ALA A 435 -10.60 2.43 -0.16
C ALA A 435 -10.93 2.97 -1.55
N SER A 436 -11.73 2.20 -2.31
CA SER A 436 -12.53 2.76 -3.39
C SER A 436 -13.94 3.05 -2.88
N ALA A 437 -14.37 4.31 -2.88
CA ALA A 437 -15.66 4.70 -2.31
C ALA A 437 -16.45 5.70 -3.17
N THR A 438 -17.77 5.56 -3.14
CA THR A 438 -18.72 6.49 -3.75
C THR A 438 -19.64 7.12 -2.71
N PHE A 439 -19.77 8.44 -2.78
CA PHE A 439 -20.67 9.27 -1.97
C PHE A 439 -21.85 9.81 -2.80
N GLY A 440 -21.88 9.52 -4.10
CA GLY A 440 -22.94 9.91 -5.03
C GLY A 440 -23.56 8.72 -5.76
N SER A 441 -24.23 8.95 -6.89
CA SER A 441 -25.12 7.92 -7.46
C SER A 441 -24.41 6.82 -8.27
N GLY A 442 -23.16 7.02 -8.66
CA GLY A 442 -22.35 5.99 -9.32
C GLY A 442 -21.79 4.96 -8.34
N SER A 443 -21.32 3.82 -8.85
CA SER A 443 -20.82 2.68 -8.05
C SER A 443 -19.36 2.86 -7.60
N SER A 444 -18.90 2.05 -6.63
CA SER A 444 -17.47 2.06 -6.25
C SER A 444 -16.57 1.50 -7.37
N GLY A 445 -15.26 1.55 -7.15
CA GLY A 445 -14.24 0.80 -7.89
C GLY A 445 -14.07 -0.61 -7.36
N LYS A 446 -13.50 -1.50 -8.17
CA LYS A 446 -12.96 -2.78 -7.68
C LYS A 446 -11.72 -2.49 -6.84
N VAL A 447 -11.48 -3.30 -5.82
CA VAL A 447 -10.20 -3.32 -5.10
C VAL A 447 -9.58 -4.69 -5.27
N THR A 448 -8.41 -4.75 -5.89
CA THR A 448 -7.68 -5.99 -6.18
C THR A 448 -6.33 -5.96 -5.48
N ILE A 449 -6.14 -6.82 -4.48
CA ILE A 449 -4.91 -6.98 -3.73
C ILE A 449 -4.28 -8.32 -4.08
N ARG A 450 -3.00 -8.33 -4.44
CA ARG A 450 -2.17 -9.53 -4.63
C ARG A 450 -0.90 -9.42 -3.83
N THR A 451 -0.72 -10.33 -2.89
CA THR A 451 0.47 -10.38 -2.01
C THR A 451 0.92 -11.81 -1.74
N ASN A 452 2.03 -11.99 -1.04
CA ASN A 452 2.27 -13.21 -0.25
C ASN A 452 1.75 -13.03 1.19
N HIS A 453 1.81 -11.81 1.73
CA HIS A 453 1.32 -11.49 3.07
C HIS A 453 0.55 -10.17 3.10
N THR A 454 -0.63 -10.17 3.71
CA THR A 454 -1.42 -8.96 4.00
C THR A 454 -1.77 -8.92 5.48
N THR A 455 -1.48 -7.79 6.14
CA THR A 455 -1.89 -7.51 7.51
C THR A 455 -2.69 -6.21 7.58
N VAL A 456 -3.88 -6.26 8.16
CA VAL A 456 -4.76 -5.10 8.40
C VAL A 456 -5.03 -5.00 9.90
N MET A 457 -4.59 -3.94 10.56
CA MET A 457 -4.69 -3.88 12.03
C MET A 457 -4.84 -2.50 12.68
N GLY A 458 -5.52 -2.48 13.83
CA GLY A 458 -5.55 -1.33 14.72
C GLY A 458 -6.42 -0.17 14.27
N GLU A 459 -6.36 0.91 15.05
CA GLU A 459 -7.29 2.05 15.03
C GLU A 459 -6.52 3.34 15.34
N SER A 460 -6.99 4.48 14.83
CA SER A 460 -6.45 5.80 15.21
C SER A 460 -6.99 6.24 16.58
N PRO A 461 -6.33 7.19 17.28
CA PRO A 461 -6.88 7.86 18.46
C PRO A 461 -8.21 8.60 18.23
N SER A 462 -8.69 8.71 16.98
CA SER A 462 -9.97 9.30 16.60
C SER A 462 -11.08 8.26 16.32
N GLY A 463 -10.85 6.97 16.58
CA GLY A 463 -11.82 5.89 16.39
C GLY A 463 -11.97 5.42 14.95
N LEU A 464 -11.03 5.75 14.06
CA LEU A 464 -11.02 5.30 12.67
C LEU A 464 -10.18 4.01 12.58
N TYR A 465 -10.78 2.90 12.18
CA TYR A 465 -10.12 1.59 12.10
C TYR A 465 -9.43 1.37 10.73
N SER A 466 -8.34 0.62 10.74
CA SER A 466 -7.61 0.24 9.52
C SER A 466 -8.49 -0.60 8.60
N ASN A 467 -8.63 -0.21 7.34
CA ASN A 467 -9.49 -0.91 6.39
C ASN A 467 -8.92 -1.01 4.97
N ILE A 468 -9.17 -2.15 4.33
CA ILE A 468 -9.09 -2.34 2.86
C ILE A 468 -10.53 -2.49 2.37
N SER A 469 -11.03 -1.58 1.51
CA SER A 469 -12.47 -1.54 1.28
C SER A 469 -12.98 -1.06 -0.10
N SER A 470 -14.17 -1.56 -0.46
CA SER A 470 -14.99 -1.13 -1.60
C SER A 470 -16.35 -0.69 -1.04
N LEU A 471 -16.63 0.61 -1.06
CA LEU A 471 -17.70 1.22 -0.24
C LEU A 471 -18.68 2.10 -1.04
N THR A 472 -19.91 2.19 -0.54
CA THR A 472 -20.93 3.12 -1.06
C THR A 472 -21.73 3.73 0.09
N PHE A 473 -21.86 5.06 0.05
CA PHE A 473 -22.62 5.88 0.99
C PHE A 473 -23.94 6.40 0.38
N ALA A 474 -24.34 5.88 -0.78
CA ALA A 474 -25.42 6.42 -1.60
C ALA A 474 -26.11 5.34 -2.46
N THR A 475 -26.59 5.68 -3.66
CA THR A 475 -27.44 4.78 -4.48
C THR A 475 -26.64 3.81 -5.37
N GLY A 476 -25.35 4.04 -5.57
CA GLY A 476 -24.49 3.14 -6.34
C GLY A 476 -24.17 1.86 -5.55
N ASN A 477 -23.92 0.75 -6.25
CA ASN A 477 -23.54 -0.50 -5.60
C ASN A 477 -22.03 -0.51 -5.27
N ALA A 478 -21.61 -1.32 -4.30
CA ALA A 478 -20.19 -1.67 -4.17
C ALA A 478 -19.80 -2.71 -5.22
N LYS A 479 -18.66 -2.51 -5.89
CA LYS A 479 -18.03 -3.52 -6.76
C LYS A 479 -17.19 -4.51 -5.93
N THR A 480 -16.84 -5.62 -6.58
CA THR A 480 -16.07 -6.72 -5.98
C THR A 480 -14.73 -6.28 -5.37
N LEU A 481 -14.43 -6.77 -4.17
CA LEU A 481 -13.10 -6.77 -3.56
C LEU A 481 -12.48 -8.17 -3.72
N THR A 482 -11.29 -8.24 -4.31
CA THR A 482 -10.52 -9.48 -4.47
C THR A 482 -9.20 -9.37 -3.74
N LEU A 483 -8.86 -10.38 -2.93
CA LEU A 483 -7.59 -10.46 -2.20
C LEU A 483 -7.00 -11.87 -2.39
N ASP A 484 -5.98 -11.95 -3.25
CA ASP A 484 -5.13 -13.12 -3.43
C ASP A 484 -3.91 -12.98 -2.49
N THR A 485 -3.66 -13.94 -1.60
CA THR A 485 -2.49 -13.93 -0.70
C THR A 485 -2.04 -15.34 -0.31
N ALA A 486 -0.95 -15.46 0.45
CA ALA A 486 -0.65 -16.69 1.22
C ALA A 486 -1.15 -16.58 2.67
N LYS A 487 -0.85 -15.45 3.34
CA LYS A 487 -1.23 -15.18 4.74
C LYS A 487 -1.96 -13.86 4.90
N LEU A 488 -3.25 -13.94 5.27
CA LEU A 488 -4.04 -12.80 5.70
C LEU A 488 -4.14 -12.76 7.23
N GLN A 489 -3.76 -11.64 7.84
CA GLN A 489 -4.00 -11.35 9.25
C GLN A 489 -4.85 -10.09 9.38
N ILE A 490 -5.94 -10.17 10.15
CA ILE A 490 -6.83 -9.05 10.44
C ILE A 490 -6.92 -8.94 11.97
N LEU A 491 -6.28 -7.93 12.54
CA LEU A 491 -5.98 -7.86 13.98
C LEU A 491 -6.50 -6.57 14.61
N ASP A 492 -6.81 -6.61 15.90
CA ASP A 492 -7.07 -5.43 16.74
C ASP A 492 -8.05 -4.40 16.15
N GLY A 493 -9.14 -4.87 15.53
CA GLY A 493 -10.18 -4.04 14.93
C GLY A 493 -10.00 -3.70 13.45
N GLY A 494 -8.99 -4.25 12.77
CA GLY A 494 -8.83 -4.10 11.31
C GLY A 494 -9.98 -4.70 10.50
N ALA A 495 -10.18 -4.25 9.26
CA ALA A 495 -11.29 -4.72 8.41
C ALA A 495 -10.91 -4.92 6.93
N VAL A 496 -11.49 -5.95 6.30
CA VAL A 496 -11.56 -6.08 4.84
C VAL A 496 -13.03 -6.07 4.44
N ALA A 497 -13.47 -5.02 3.74
CA ALA A 497 -14.89 -4.64 3.68
C ALA A 497 -15.40 -4.34 2.25
N ALA A 498 -16.51 -4.95 1.85
CA ALA A 498 -17.23 -4.64 0.61
C ALA A 498 -18.65 -4.11 0.91
N THR A 499 -18.71 -3.15 1.83
CA THR A 499 -19.91 -2.79 2.60
C THR A 499 -20.63 -1.55 2.06
N THR A 500 -21.96 -1.58 2.16
CA THR A 500 -22.85 -0.47 1.80
C THR A 500 -23.50 0.16 3.02
N PHE A 501 -23.80 1.46 2.90
CA PHE A 501 -24.32 2.30 3.96
C PHE A 501 -25.69 2.93 3.65
N PHE A 502 -26.28 2.64 2.48
CA PHE A 502 -27.53 3.28 2.04
C PHE A 502 -28.43 2.36 1.19
N THR A 503 -28.70 2.68 -0.08
CA THR A 503 -29.70 1.95 -0.91
C THR A 503 -29.11 1.10 -2.03
N GLY A 504 -27.88 1.38 -2.48
CA GLY A 504 -27.14 0.48 -3.37
C GLY A 504 -26.62 -0.75 -2.62
N ASN A 505 -26.55 -1.91 -3.28
CA ASN A 505 -26.20 -3.18 -2.63
C ASN A 505 -24.71 -3.26 -2.23
N GLY A 506 -24.42 -4.12 -1.25
CA GLY A 506 -23.07 -4.53 -0.89
C GLY A 506 -22.38 -5.28 -2.03
N GLY A 507 -21.06 -5.21 -2.07
CA GLY A 507 -20.23 -5.78 -3.14
C GLY A 507 -19.70 -7.15 -2.75
N ASP A 508 -19.49 -8.04 -3.71
CA ASP A 508 -18.91 -9.35 -3.41
C ASP A 508 -17.46 -9.24 -2.92
N LEU A 509 -17.06 -10.14 -2.02
CA LEU A 509 -15.73 -10.21 -1.46
C LEU A 509 -15.17 -11.62 -1.70
N SER A 510 -14.02 -11.70 -2.36
CA SER A 510 -13.36 -12.95 -2.73
C SER A 510 -11.95 -12.99 -2.17
N ILE A 511 -11.71 -13.85 -1.17
CA ILE A 511 -10.38 -14.07 -0.57
C ILE A 511 -9.89 -15.47 -0.91
N ASN A 512 -8.67 -15.53 -1.42
CA ASN A 512 -7.92 -16.75 -1.67
C ASN A 512 -6.58 -16.65 -0.92
N ALA A 513 -6.43 -17.39 0.18
CA ALA A 513 -5.26 -17.33 1.05
C ALA A 513 -4.59 -18.71 1.14
N THR A 514 -3.49 -18.91 0.41
CA THR A 514 -2.93 -20.25 0.13
C THR A 514 -2.33 -20.98 1.34
N GLU A 515 -2.09 -20.31 2.49
CA GLU A 515 -1.64 -20.92 3.74
C GLU A 515 -2.66 -20.76 4.89
N SER A 516 -3.09 -19.52 5.18
CA SER A 516 -3.95 -19.24 6.34
C SER A 516 -4.65 -17.87 6.32
N ILE A 517 -5.80 -17.80 6.98
CA ILE A 517 -6.46 -16.56 7.41
C ILE A 517 -6.60 -16.56 8.94
N GLU A 518 -6.19 -15.47 9.57
CA GLU A 518 -6.39 -15.19 10.98
C GLU A 518 -7.17 -13.88 11.15
N ILE A 519 -8.25 -13.92 11.94
CA ILE A 519 -9.06 -12.76 12.28
C ILE A 519 -9.16 -12.73 13.81
N SER A 520 -8.50 -11.77 14.46
CA SER A 520 -8.36 -11.77 15.92
C SER A 520 -8.60 -10.40 16.55
N GLY A 521 -9.34 -10.35 17.65
CA GLY A 521 -9.44 -9.17 18.51
C GLY A 521 -10.36 -8.06 17.99
N ARG A 522 -10.24 -6.89 18.62
CA ARG A 522 -11.09 -5.70 18.41
C ARG A 522 -10.38 -4.42 18.87
N SER A 523 -10.76 -3.30 18.28
CA SER A 523 -10.40 -1.95 18.71
C SER A 523 -11.42 -1.39 19.71
N GLN A 524 -11.45 -0.07 19.93
CA GLN A 524 -12.51 0.55 20.73
C GLN A 524 -13.84 0.64 19.96
N SER A 525 -13.77 0.85 18.64
CA SER A 525 -14.96 1.11 17.79
C SER A 525 -15.34 -0.05 16.86
N ASN A 526 -14.47 -1.04 16.64
CA ASN A 526 -14.70 -2.10 15.65
C ASN A 526 -14.11 -3.47 16.05
N ASN A 527 -14.75 -4.57 15.64
CA ASN A 527 -14.17 -5.92 15.73
C ASN A 527 -13.36 -6.25 14.47
N SER A 528 -12.28 -7.02 14.62
CA SER A 528 -11.52 -7.55 13.48
C SER A 528 -12.44 -8.34 12.56
N SER A 529 -12.54 -7.96 11.28
CA SER A 529 -13.57 -8.56 10.42
C SER A 529 -13.28 -8.62 8.91
N ILE A 530 -13.88 -9.63 8.29
CA ILE A 530 -14.15 -9.70 6.85
C ILE A 530 -15.65 -9.46 6.69
N ASN A 531 -16.06 -8.41 5.98
CA ASN A 531 -17.48 -8.07 5.87
C ASN A 531 -17.91 -7.64 4.45
N SER A 532 -19.10 -8.09 4.03
CA SER A 532 -19.81 -7.62 2.83
C SER A 532 -21.26 -7.29 3.23
N SER A 533 -21.38 -6.29 4.10
CA SER A 533 -22.61 -6.04 4.86
C SER A 533 -23.36 -4.80 4.34
N SER A 534 -24.62 -4.70 4.75
CA SER A 534 -25.46 -3.51 4.63
C SER A 534 -25.61 -2.93 6.04
N VAL A 535 -24.98 -1.79 6.30
CA VAL A 535 -24.74 -1.24 7.65
C VAL A 535 -25.40 0.13 7.79
N ARG A 536 -26.13 0.34 8.88
CA ARG A 536 -26.86 1.60 9.13
C ARG A 536 -25.89 2.64 9.70
N LEU A 537 -25.67 3.73 8.96
CA LEU A 537 -24.85 4.85 9.42
C LEU A 537 -25.39 5.45 10.72
N THR A 538 -24.47 5.94 11.56
CA THR A 538 -24.82 6.67 12.79
C THR A 538 -25.64 7.92 12.46
N PRO A 539 -26.53 8.39 13.36
CA PRO A 539 -27.34 9.58 13.13
C PRO A 539 -26.51 10.82 12.75
N GLN A 540 -25.31 10.96 13.32
CA GLN A 540 -24.38 12.05 13.03
C GLN A 540 -23.92 12.05 11.56
N PHE A 541 -23.47 10.91 11.04
CA PHE A 541 -23.06 10.81 9.63
C PHE A 541 -24.24 10.95 8.67
N ARG A 542 -25.43 10.43 9.04
CA ARG A 542 -26.65 10.62 8.22
C ARG A 542 -27.09 12.07 8.16
N GLN A 543 -27.00 12.81 9.26
CA GLN A 543 -27.24 14.26 9.26
C GLN A 543 -26.20 15.01 8.42
N PHE A 544 -24.91 14.68 8.53
CA PHE A 544 -23.84 15.31 7.75
C PHE A 544 -24.03 15.14 6.23
N PHE A 545 -24.39 13.93 5.78
CA PHE A 545 -24.64 13.63 4.35
C PHE A 545 -26.11 13.82 3.91
N SER A 546 -26.99 14.31 4.78
CA SER A 546 -28.45 14.47 4.52
C SER A 546 -29.16 13.17 4.07
N LEU A 547 -28.73 12.01 4.58
CA LEU A 547 -29.24 10.69 4.22
C LEU A 547 -30.45 10.28 5.11
N PRO A 548 -31.59 9.83 4.53
CA PRO A 548 -32.71 9.30 5.31
C PRO A 548 -32.40 7.96 5.99
N ASP A 549 -33.21 7.57 6.97
CA ASP A 549 -33.01 6.34 7.79
C ASP A 549 -33.49 5.04 7.10
N ILE A 550 -33.28 4.95 5.78
CA ILE A 550 -33.86 3.92 4.91
C ILE A 550 -32.73 3.06 4.34
N LEU A 551 -32.47 1.93 4.99
CA LEU A 551 -31.48 0.93 4.54
C LEU A 551 -32.20 -0.26 3.88
N THR A 552 -32.44 -0.14 2.56
CA THR A 552 -33.07 -1.19 1.74
C THR A 552 -32.06 -2.07 1.00
N ALA A 553 -30.77 -1.73 1.05
CA ALA A 553 -29.70 -2.44 0.35
C ALA A 553 -29.53 -3.87 0.87
N ASN A 554 -29.39 -4.83 -0.04
CA ASN A 554 -28.97 -6.19 0.32
C ASN A 554 -27.46 -6.21 0.62
N ALA A 555 -27.05 -7.11 1.51
CA ALA A 555 -25.66 -7.46 1.69
C ALA A 555 -25.10 -8.22 0.47
N GLY A 556 -23.79 -8.14 0.23
CA GLY A 556 -23.11 -8.88 -0.83
C GLY A 556 -22.63 -10.25 -0.35
N ASN A 557 -21.91 -10.99 -1.19
CA ASN A 557 -21.45 -12.34 -0.86
C ASN A 557 -19.99 -12.35 -0.40
N VAL A 558 -19.63 -13.29 0.49
CA VAL A 558 -18.25 -13.58 0.90
C VAL A 558 -17.87 -14.97 0.42
N SER A 559 -16.80 -15.07 -0.36
CA SER A 559 -16.18 -16.34 -0.76
C SER A 559 -14.75 -16.41 -0.19
N ILE A 560 -14.48 -17.40 0.66
CA ILE A 560 -13.18 -17.63 1.29
C ILE A 560 -12.66 -19.01 0.90
N ILE A 561 -11.42 -19.06 0.40
CA ILE A 561 -10.66 -20.29 0.17
C ILE A 561 -9.34 -20.18 0.93
N THR A 562 -9.09 -21.08 1.89
CA THR A 562 -7.81 -21.14 2.61
C THR A 562 -7.61 -22.50 3.32
N PRO A 563 -6.39 -23.04 3.46
CA PRO A 563 -6.21 -24.26 4.25
C PRO A 563 -6.67 -24.13 5.70
N ASN A 564 -6.43 -22.98 6.35
CA ASN A 564 -6.70 -22.77 7.77
C ASN A 564 -7.40 -21.42 8.00
N LEU A 565 -8.58 -21.44 8.61
CA LEU A 565 -9.30 -20.24 9.03
C LEU A 565 -9.43 -20.21 10.57
N THR A 566 -8.84 -19.20 11.21
CA THR A 566 -9.03 -18.92 12.66
C THR A 566 -9.78 -17.61 12.84
N LEU A 567 -10.85 -17.63 13.64
CA LEU A 567 -11.53 -16.46 14.18
C LEU A 567 -11.43 -16.52 15.71
N THR A 568 -10.80 -15.51 16.30
CA THR A 568 -10.52 -15.41 17.75
C THR A 568 -10.92 -14.07 18.34
N ASP A 569 -11.24 -14.02 19.63
CA ASP A 569 -11.39 -12.76 20.40
C ASP A 569 -12.40 -11.75 19.80
N GLY A 570 -13.53 -12.25 19.30
CA GLY A 570 -14.54 -11.45 18.60
C GLY A 570 -14.35 -11.32 17.09
N GLY A 571 -13.31 -11.93 16.52
CA GLY A 571 -13.05 -11.98 15.08
C GLY A 571 -14.24 -12.52 14.29
N THR A 572 -14.61 -11.83 13.20
CA THR A 572 -15.92 -12.03 12.54
C THR A 572 -15.83 -12.12 11.01
N VAL A 573 -16.61 -13.02 10.39
CA VAL A 573 -16.91 -13.02 8.95
C VAL A 573 -18.40 -12.73 8.77
N SER A 574 -18.80 -11.69 8.03
CA SER A 574 -20.22 -11.28 7.96
C SER A 574 -20.77 -10.80 6.59
N VAL A 575 -22.05 -11.12 6.36
CA VAL A 575 -22.91 -10.65 5.24
C VAL A 575 -24.24 -10.10 5.76
N THR A 576 -24.16 -9.32 6.85
CA THR A 576 -25.31 -8.89 7.65
C THR A 576 -26.03 -7.69 7.03
N SER A 577 -27.36 -7.59 7.18
CA SER A 577 -28.16 -6.44 6.75
C SER A 577 -28.92 -5.79 7.91
N GLN A 578 -28.52 -4.58 8.29
CA GLN A 578 -29.10 -3.77 9.37
C GLN A 578 -30.32 -2.93 8.90
N GLY A 579 -31.19 -3.57 8.12
CA GLY A 579 -32.34 -2.93 7.49
C GLY A 579 -33.35 -3.92 6.89
N SER A 580 -34.01 -3.50 5.82
CA SER A 580 -35.02 -4.31 5.11
C SER A 580 -34.50 -5.04 3.88
N GLY A 581 -33.23 -4.83 3.50
CA GLY A 581 -32.55 -5.66 2.51
C GLY A 581 -32.20 -7.04 3.09
N ASN A 582 -32.06 -8.04 2.22
CA ASN A 582 -31.73 -9.42 2.63
C ASN A 582 -30.24 -9.56 3.00
N GLY A 583 -29.92 -10.60 3.76
CA GLY A 583 -28.55 -11.04 4.01
C GLY A 583 -27.94 -11.68 2.76
N GLY A 584 -26.62 -11.60 2.64
CA GLY A 584 -25.88 -12.18 1.52
C GLY A 584 -25.61 -13.68 1.68
N SER A 585 -24.63 -14.22 0.95
CA SER A 585 -24.16 -15.60 1.15
C SER A 585 -22.69 -15.66 1.56
N ILE A 586 -22.39 -16.44 2.60
CA ILE A 586 -21.02 -16.82 3.00
C ILE A 586 -20.73 -18.21 2.45
N LYS A 587 -19.65 -18.35 1.67
CA LYS A 587 -19.09 -19.64 1.25
C LYS A 587 -17.64 -19.73 1.74
N ILE A 588 -17.32 -20.78 2.49
CA ILE A 588 -15.96 -21.04 2.99
C ILE A 588 -15.53 -22.45 2.62
N THR A 589 -14.40 -22.58 1.94
CA THR A 589 -13.74 -23.86 1.65
C THR A 589 -12.38 -23.88 2.35
N ALA A 590 -12.21 -24.78 3.33
CA ALA A 590 -10.99 -24.90 4.12
C ALA A 590 -10.66 -26.33 4.54
N ASN A 591 -9.47 -26.59 5.10
CA ASN A 591 -9.20 -27.85 5.80
C ASN A 591 -9.67 -27.78 7.25
N THR A 592 -9.35 -26.68 7.93
CA THR A 592 -9.72 -26.45 9.33
C THR A 592 -10.37 -25.09 9.49
N ILE A 593 -11.51 -25.04 10.19
CA ILE A 593 -12.12 -23.80 10.68
C ILE A 593 -12.16 -23.86 12.20
N ARG A 594 -11.59 -22.85 12.86
CA ARG A 594 -11.64 -22.66 14.32
C ARG A 594 -12.29 -21.33 14.64
N LEU A 595 -13.43 -21.38 15.32
CA LEU A 595 -14.02 -20.26 16.05
C LEU A 595 -13.68 -20.45 17.53
N ASP A 596 -13.15 -19.42 18.19
CA ASP A 596 -12.69 -19.48 19.58
C ASP A 596 -12.89 -18.11 20.23
N ARG A 597 -13.30 -18.07 21.51
CA ARG A 597 -13.47 -16.83 22.31
C ARG A 597 -14.30 -15.77 21.57
N ILE A 598 -15.58 -16.09 21.33
CA ILE A 598 -16.58 -15.26 20.64
C ILE A 598 -16.23 -15.01 19.14
N GLY A 599 -15.44 -15.90 18.52
CA GLY A 599 -15.26 -15.92 17.06
C GLY A 599 -16.57 -16.28 16.35
N SER A 600 -16.89 -15.63 15.21
CA SER A 600 -18.24 -15.78 14.62
C SER A 600 -18.35 -15.69 13.09
N ILE A 601 -19.28 -16.45 12.51
CA ILE A 601 -19.65 -16.41 11.09
C ILE A 601 -21.13 -16.02 11.00
N GLN A 602 -21.44 -14.88 10.38
CA GLN A 602 -22.73 -14.20 10.53
C GLN A 602 -23.40 -13.80 9.21
N ALA A 603 -24.63 -14.25 8.98
CA ALA A 603 -25.46 -13.92 7.82
C ALA A 603 -26.83 -13.37 8.29
N GLN A 604 -26.79 -12.39 9.20
CA GLN A 604 -27.96 -11.95 9.97
C GLN A 604 -28.74 -10.81 9.28
N THR A 605 -30.01 -10.62 9.65
CA THR A 605 -30.83 -9.48 9.18
C THR A 605 -31.70 -8.84 10.26
N GLU A 606 -31.91 -7.52 10.16
CA GLU A 606 -32.86 -6.78 11.02
C GLU A 606 -34.32 -7.07 10.63
N SER A 607 -34.66 -7.06 9.34
CA SER A 607 -36.03 -7.35 8.87
C SER A 607 -36.16 -8.00 7.48
N GLY A 608 -35.11 -8.02 6.65
CA GLY A 608 -35.05 -8.84 5.44
C GLY A 608 -34.85 -10.33 5.74
N ASN A 609 -34.82 -11.20 4.72
CA ASN A 609 -34.53 -12.63 4.93
C ASN A 609 -33.06 -12.86 5.27
N GLY A 610 -32.81 -13.82 6.17
CA GLY A 610 -31.48 -14.22 6.60
C GLY A 610 -30.63 -14.74 5.45
N GLY A 611 -29.34 -14.45 5.50
CA GLY A 611 -28.37 -14.85 4.48
C GLY A 611 -27.96 -16.33 4.61
N ASN A 612 -27.38 -16.90 3.55
CA ASN A 612 -27.01 -18.32 3.54
C ASN A 612 -25.55 -18.53 3.97
N ILE A 613 -25.27 -19.63 4.67
CA ILE A 613 -23.91 -20.03 5.06
C ILE A 613 -23.63 -21.41 4.47
N ASN A 614 -22.49 -21.57 3.78
CA ASN A 614 -22.03 -22.83 3.20
C ASN A 614 -20.56 -23.07 3.60
N LEU A 615 -20.33 -24.09 4.44
CA LEU A 615 -19.00 -24.46 4.93
C LEU A 615 -18.60 -25.83 4.36
N GLN A 616 -17.48 -25.86 3.66
CA GLN A 616 -16.83 -27.07 3.15
C GLN A 616 -15.48 -27.24 3.86
N VAL A 617 -15.41 -28.18 4.79
CA VAL A 617 -14.29 -28.32 5.73
C VAL A 617 -13.64 -29.70 5.56
N GLY A 618 -12.39 -29.75 5.09
CA GLY A 618 -11.70 -30.98 4.72
C GLY A 618 -11.23 -31.85 5.88
N LYS A 619 -11.19 -31.34 7.11
CA LYS A 619 -10.74 -32.06 8.31
C LYS A 619 -11.62 -31.80 9.54
N LEU A 620 -11.67 -30.55 10.00
CA LEU A 620 -12.18 -30.23 11.34
C LEU A 620 -12.83 -28.84 11.43
N LEU A 621 -14.07 -28.79 11.92
CA LEU A 621 -14.75 -27.57 12.37
C LEU A 621 -14.80 -27.57 13.90
N VAL A 622 -14.27 -26.51 14.52
CA VAL A 622 -14.30 -26.29 15.98
C VAL A 622 -14.95 -24.96 16.30
N LEU A 623 -15.83 -24.94 17.29
CA LEU A 623 -16.36 -23.75 17.94
C LEU A 623 -16.10 -23.83 19.45
N ARG A 624 -15.53 -22.79 20.05
CA ARG A 624 -15.21 -22.70 21.49
C ARG A 624 -15.51 -21.33 22.09
N ASP A 625 -15.70 -21.33 23.41
CA ASP A 625 -15.81 -20.15 24.26
C ASP A 625 -16.79 -19.10 23.69
N ASN A 626 -18.08 -19.44 23.64
CA ASN A 626 -19.18 -18.60 23.15
C ASN A 626 -19.09 -18.19 21.66
N SER A 627 -18.61 -19.10 20.79
CA SER A 627 -18.51 -18.88 19.34
C SER A 627 -19.77 -19.30 18.59
N ALA A 628 -20.08 -18.65 17.46
CA ALA A 628 -21.35 -18.89 16.75
C ALA A 628 -21.26 -18.90 15.21
N ILE A 629 -22.08 -19.76 14.58
CA ILE A 629 -22.42 -19.72 13.15
C ILE A 629 -23.91 -19.35 13.03
N ALA A 630 -24.23 -18.12 12.63
CA ALA A 630 -25.57 -17.55 12.78
C ALA A 630 -26.15 -16.95 11.48
N ALA A 631 -27.28 -17.48 11.01
CA ALA A 631 -28.04 -17.06 9.84
C ALA A 631 -29.44 -16.53 10.24
N THR A 632 -29.51 -15.71 11.29
CA THR A 632 -30.77 -15.33 11.95
C THR A 632 -31.48 -14.15 11.29
N ALA A 633 -32.82 -14.13 11.33
CA ALA A 633 -33.63 -13.04 10.77
C ALA A 633 -34.58 -12.40 11.79
N GLY A 634 -34.49 -11.08 11.91
CA GLY A 634 -35.41 -10.24 12.68
C GLY A 634 -36.71 -9.93 11.94
N GLY A 635 -37.67 -9.34 12.66
CA GLY A 635 -38.96 -8.89 12.11
C GLY A 635 -39.70 -9.98 11.33
N ASN A 636 -40.18 -9.62 10.13
CA ASN A 636 -40.90 -10.52 9.21
C ASN A 636 -39.97 -11.42 8.37
N GLY A 637 -38.66 -11.31 8.52
CA GLY A 637 -37.69 -12.10 7.74
C GLY A 637 -37.73 -13.58 8.09
N ASN A 638 -37.58 -14.44 7.06
CA ASN A 638 -37.32 -15.86 7.29
C ASN A 638 -35.84 -16.07 7.59
N GLY A 639 -35.50 -17.03 8.45
CA GLY A 639 -34.11 -17.40 8.76
C GLY A 639 -33.38 -17.94 7.54
N GLY A 640 -32.07 -17.71 7.48
CA GLY A 640 -31.21 -18.14 6.38
C GLY A 640 -30.76 -19.60 6.53
N ASN A 641 -30.31 -20.21 5.43
CA ASN A 641 -29.95 -21.63 5.43
C ASN A 641 -28.46 -21.84 5.76
N ILE A 642 -28.17 -22.78 6.65
CA ILE A 642 -26.81 -23.17 7.04
C ILE A 642 -26.54 -24.57 6.49
N ASN A 643 -25.45 -24.73 5.74
CA ASN A 643 -25.05 -25.99 5.14
C ASN A 643 -23.58 -26.27 5.50
N ILE A 644 -23.32 -27.34 6.24
CA ILE A 644 -21.98 -27.70 6.73
C ILE A 644 -21.64 -29.11 6.26
N ASN A 645 -20.51 -29.25 5.57
CA ASN A 645 -19.90 -30.54 5.26
C ASN A 645 -18.51 -30.59 5.90
N ALA A 646 -18.33 -31.42 6.92
CA ALA A 646 -17.10 -31.50 7.71
C ALA A 646 -16.93 -32.91 8.34
N PRO A 647 -15.79 -33.61 8.16
CA PRO A 647 -15.58 -34.93 8.76
C PRO A 647 -15.82 -34.97 10.27
N ILE A 648 -15.30 -33.98 11.01
CA ILE A 648 -15.53 -33.82 12.44
C ILE A 648 -16.01 -32.40 12.73
N ILE A 649 -17.04 -32.28 13.58
CA ILE A 649 -17.55 -31.02 14.11
C ILE A 649 -17.52 -31.10 15.65
N ALA A 650 -16.94 -30.11 16.32
CA ALA A 650 -16.97 -30.00 17.78
C ALA A 650 -17.39 -28.59 18.21
N GLY A 651 -18.43 -28.49 19.05
CA GLY A 651 -18.79 -27.25 19.76
C GLY A 651 -18.63 -27.44 21.26
N LEU A 652 -17.93 -26.51 21.90
CA LEU A 652 -17.63 -26.51 23.33
C LEU A 652 -17.92 -25.12 23.93
N GLU A 653 -18.06 -25.07 25.26
CA GLU A 653 -18.17 -23.84 26.04
C GLU A 653 -19.23 -22.84 25.52
N ASN A 654 -20.46 -23.33 25.36
CA ASN A 654 -21.65 -22.57 24.92
C ASN A 654 -21.51 -22.01 23.49
N SER A 655 -21.16 -22.87 22.52
CA SER A 655 -20.95 -22.46 21.12
C SER A 655 -21.95 -23.09 20.14
N ASP A 656 -22.51 -22.28 19.22
CA ASP A 656 -23.83 -22.54 18.62
C ASP A 656 -23.90 -22.44 17.09
N ILE A 657 -24.92 -23.07 16.51
CA ILE A 657 -25.29 -23.02 15.08
C ILE A 657 -26.78 -22.64 14.96
N ILE A 658 -27.06 -21.41 14.51
CA ILE A 658 -28.37 -20.75 14.73
C ILE A 658 -28.96 -20.22 13.42
N ALA A 659 -30.15 -20.72 13.03
CA ALA A 659 -30.93 -20.27 11.86
C ALA A 659 -32.30 -19.68 12.23
N ASN A 660 -32.40 -19.09 13.43
CA ASN A 660 -33.65 -18.63 14.03
C ASN A 660 -34.30 -17.43 13.32
N ALA A 661 -35.62 -17.33 13.43
CA ALA A 661 -36.42 -16.18 12.97
C ALA A 661 -37.34 -15.62 14.09
N VAL A 662 -37.80 -14.38 13.92
CA VAL A 662 -38.78 -13.78 14.85
C VAL A 662 -40.21 -14.04 14.38
N GLN A 663 -40.66 -13.41 13.28
CA GLN A 663 -42.04 -13.57 12.76
C GLN A 663 -42.10 -14.39 11.46
N GLY A 664 -41.03 -14.39 10.65
CA GLY A 664 -40.90 -15.30 9.52
C GLY A 664 -40.63 -16.75 9.96
N LYS A 665 -40.47 -17.66 9.00
CA LYS A 665 -40.10 -19.06 9.27
C LYS A 665 -38.63 -19.17 9.70
N GLY A 666 -38.29 -20.14 10.54
CA GLY A 666 -36.89 -20.52 10.77
C GLY A 666 -36.23 -20.99 9.46
N GLY A 667 -34.91 -20.81 9.35
CA GLY A 667 -34.12 -21.31 8.23
C GLY A 667 -33.87 -22.81 8.31
N ASN A 668 -33.16 -23.39 7.34
CA ASN A 668 -32.87 -24.83 7.37
C ASN A 668 -31.38 -25.08 7.63
N ILE A 669 -31.07 -25.99 8.55
CA ILE A 669 -29.70 -26.37 8.92
C ILE A 669 -29.43 -27.80 8.41
N ASN A 670 -28.60 -27.92 7.38
CA ASN A 670 -28.11 -29.21 6.88
C ASN A 670 -26.67 -29.45 7.35
N ILE A 671 -26.43 -30.54 8.08
CA ILE A 671 -25.10 -30.94 8.53
C ILE A 671 -24.78 -32.33 7.99
N THR A 672 -23.65 -32.46 7.29
CA THR A 672 -23.09 -33.73 6.82
C THR A 672 -21.73 -33.94 7.48
N THR A 673 -21.58 -35.05 8.20
CA THR A 673 -20.38 -35.31 9.02
C THR A 673 -20.11 -36.80 9.25
N GLN A 674 -18.94 -37.14 9.81
CA GLN A 674 -18.61 -38.47 10.34
C GLN A 674 -18.63 -38.49 11.88
N GLY A 675 -18.76 -37.33 12.53
CA GLY A 675 -18.87 -37.25 13.98
C GLY A 675 -19.11 -35.81 14.47
N ILE A 676 -20.15 -35.63 15.27
CA ILE A 676 -20.48 -34.36 15.93
C ILE A 676 -20.33 -34.49 17.45
N ILE A 677 -19.65 -33.53 18.07
CA ILE A 677 -19.25 -33.56 19.48
C ILE A 677 -19.74 -32.28 20.18
N GLY A 678 -20.34 -32.44 21.36
CA GLY A 678 -20.74 -31.35 22.26
C GLY A 678 -22.00 -30.56 21.85
N LEU A 679 -22.20 -30.33 20.56
CA LEU A 679 -23.41 -29.74 19.97
C LEU A 679 -24.60 -30.71 20.03
N LYS A 680 -25.82 -30.16 20.24
CA LYS A 680 -27.09 -30.91 20.14
C LYS A 680 -28.17 -30.03 19.52
N PHE A 681 -29.12 -30.64 18.82
CA PHE A 681 -30.34 -29.94 18.43
C PHE A 681 -31.20 -29.64 19.67
N ARG A 682 -31.64 -28.38 19.83
CA ARG A 682 -32.70 -27.98 20.77
C ARG A 682 -33.69 -27.03 20.10
N PRO A 683 -34.98 -27.08 20.49
CA PRO A 683 -36.03 -26.24 19.88
C PRO A 683 -35.98 -24.76 20.29
N GLN A 684 -35.13 -24.41 21.27
CA GLN A 684 -34.85 -23.06 21.75
C GLN A 684 -33.39 -23.00 22.19
N LEU A 685 -32.80 -21.79 22.24
CA LEU A 685 -31.42 -21.58 22.67
C LEU A 685 -31.27 -21.73 24.20
N THR A 686 -30.16 -22.33 24.62
CA THR A 686 -29.82 -22.65 26.02
C THR A 686 -28.40 -22.19 26.38
N PRO A 687 -27.97 -22.26 27.65
CA PRO A 687 -26.56 -22.00 28.05
C PRO A 687 -25.59 -23.15 27.69
N GLU A 688 -25.89 -23.90 26.62
CA GLU A 688 -25.22 -25.14 26.23
C GLU A 688 -25.15 -25.23 24.70
N ASN A 689 -24.05 -25.77 24.15
CA ASN A 689 -23.78 -25.79 22.69
C ASN A 689 -25.01 -26.28 21.88
N ASP A 690 -25.54 -25.40 21.04
CA ASP A 690 -26.85 -25.57 20.41
C ASP A 690 -26.81 -25.64 18.88
N ILE A 691 -27.76 -26.38 18.32
CA ILE A 691 -28.15 -26.32 16.91
C ILE A 691 -29.64 -26.00 16.90
N THR A 692 -30.03 -24.85 16.37
CA THR A 692 -31.43 -24.42 16.46
C THR A 692 -31.89 -23.56 15.27
N ALA A 693 -33.12 -23.79 14.84
CA ALA A 693 -33.74 -23.20 13.66
C ALA A 693 -35.21 -22.81 13.93
N SER A 694 -35.47 -22.32 15.14
CA SER A 694 -36.80 -21.99 15.63
C SER A 694 -37.37 -20.71 15.01
N SER A 695 -38.68 -20.51 15.11
CA SER A 695 -39.30 -19.19 14.98
C SER A 695 -40.07 -18.85 16.26
N GLN A 696 -40.08 -17.57 16.65
CA GLN A 696 -40.82 -17.13 17.84
C GLN A 696 -42.34 -17.05 17.59
N PHE A 697 -42.75 -16.60 16.41
CA PHE A 697 -44.17 -16.43 16.04
C PHE A 697 -44.54 -17.10 14.69
N GLY A 698 -43.55 -17.49 13.89
CA GLY A 698 -43.73 -18.23 12.64
C GLY A 698 -43.64 -19.74 12.83
N VAL A 699 -43.25 -20.45 11.76
CA VAL A 699 -43.01 -21.91 11.78
C VAL A 699 -41.51 -22.18 11.92
N ASN A 700 -41.12 -23.15 12.75
CA ASN A 700 -39.74 -23.63 12.81
C ASN A 700 -39.27 -24.17 11.45
N GLY A 701 -37.99 -23.99 11.11
CA GLY A 701 -37.34 -24.63 9.97
C GLY A 701 -36.79 -26.02 10.33
N THR A 702 -36.07 -26.65 9.40
CA THR A 702 -35.52 -28.01 9.61
C THR A 702 -34.09 -28.00 10.17
N VAL A 703 -33.72 -29.07 10.88
CA VAL A 703 -32.36 -29.36 11.33
C VAL A 703 -32.05 -30.81 11.01
N ASP A 704 -31.33 -31.03 9.92
CA ASP A 704 -31.09 -32.34 9.32
C ASP A 704 -29.60 -32.71 9.46
N ILE A 705 -29.31 -33.66 10.35
CA ILE A 705 -27.94 -34.06 10.71
C ILE A 705 -27.63 -35.46 10.15
N ASN A 706 -27.01 -35.48 8.98
CA ASN A 706 -26.53 -36.67 8.29
C ASN A 706 -25.16 -37.09 8.83
N ASN A 707 -25.17 -37.86 9.92
CA ASN A 707 -23.96 -38.56 10.37
C ASN A 707 -23.74 -39.83 9.54
N ILE A 708 -22.71 -39.81 8.69
CA ILE A 708 -22.28 -40.92 7.83
C ILE A 708 -21.27 -41.83 8.58
N GLY A 709 -20.85 -41.46 9.80
CA GLY A 709 -19.90 -42.21 10.61
C GLY A 709 -20.55 -43.27 11.51
N ILE A 710 -20.15 -44.52 11.28
CA ILE A 710 -20.38 -45.71 12.12
C ILE A 710 -21.84 -46.19 12.21
N ASP A 711 -22.14 -47.29 11.54
CA ASP A 711 -23.26 -48.16 11.90
C ASP A 711 -22.95 -48.88 13.23
N PRO A 712 -23.76 -48.73 14.29
CA PRO A 712 -23.51 -49.38 15.57
C PRO A 712 -23.71 -50.92 15.54
N ASN A 713 -24.41 -51.47 14.54
CA ASN A 713 -24.59 -52.92 14.42
C ASN A 713 -23.30 -53.62 13.97
N SER A 714 -22.42 -52.92 13.23
CA SER A 714 -21.12 -53.42 12.78
C SER A 714 -20.14 -53.76 13.92
N GLY A 715 -20.47 -53.45 15.19
CA GLY A 715 -19.73 -53.87 16.37
C GLY A 715 -20.21 -55.16 17.05
N LEU A 716 -21.33 -55.74 16.61
CA LEU A 716 -21.91 -56.96 17.19
C LEU A 716 -21.19 -58.23 16.68
N VAL A 717 -20.02 -58.51 17.25
CA VAL A 717 -19.47 -59.87 17.26
C VAL A 717 -20.36 -60.72 18.17
N GLU A 718 -21.13 -61.64 17.61
CA GLU A 718 -21.79 -62.67 18.41
C GLU A 718 -20.74 -63.47 19.18
N LEU A 719 -20.75 -63.36 20.51
CA LEU A 719 -19.97 -64.23 21.38
C LEU A 719 -20.47 -65.68 21.17
N PRO A 720 -19.58 -66.67 20.92
CA PRO A 720 -20.00 -68.03 20.66
C PRO A 720 -20.91 -68.57 21.78
N ALA A 721 -22.13 -68.95 21.43
CA ALA A 721 -23.15 -69.39 22.40
C ALA A 721 -22.72 -70.62 23.24
N ASN A 722 -21.73 -71.38 22.75
CA ASN A 722 -21.08 -72.46 23.49
C ASN A 722 -19.89 -71.94 24.31
N VAL A 723 -20.19 -71.30 25.45
CA VAL A 723 -19.22 -71.22 26.55
C VAL A 723 -19.03 -72.65 27.07
N THR A 724 -17.88 -73.28 26.81
CA THR A 724 -17.61 -74.64 27.27
C THR A 724 -17.50 -74.66 28.79
N ASP A 725 -18.46 -75.34 29.43
CA ASP A 725 -18.48 -75.56 30.88
C ASP A 725 -17.23 -76.33 31.36
N PRO A 726 -16.34 -75.71 32.15
CA PRO A 726 -15.13 -76.37 32.65
C PRO A 726 -15.42 -77.54 33.60
N SER A 727 -16.62 -77.63 34.19
CA SER A 727 -16.99 -78.73 35.09
C SER A 727 -17.10 -80.08 34.38
N GLN A 728 -17.31 -80.08 33.06
CA GLN A 728 -17.41 -81.28 32.23
C GLN A 728 -16.04 -81.82 31.75
N GLN A 729 -14.93 -81.13 32.07
CA GLN A 729 -13.57 -81.56 31.69
C GLN A 729 -12.76 -82.17 32.85
N ILE A 730 -13.44 -82.63 33.92
CA ILE A 730 -12.79 -83.31 35.05
C ILE A 730 -12.41 -84.73 34.65
N ALA A 731 -11.14 -84.94 34.30
CA ALA A 731 -10.56 -86.27 34.13
C ALA A 731 -10.41 -86.97 35.49
N THR A 732 -11.12 -88.08 35.70
CA THR A 732 -11.15 -88.82 36.97
C THR A 732 -9.79 -89.49 37.26
N GLY A 733 -9.05 -88.96 38.24
CA GLY A 733 -7.74 -89.49 38.66
C GLY A 733 -7.47 -89.33 40.16
N CYS A 734 -7.84 -90.35 40.95
CA CYS A 734 -7.41 -90.52 42.34
C CYS A 734 -6.05 -91.25 42.37
N ALA A 735 -5.14 -91.04 43.33
CA ALA A 735 -5.06 -90.06 44.43
C ALA A 735 -3.58 -89.86 44.83
N GLY A 736 -3.24 -88.77 45.54
CA GLY A 736 -1.86 -88.58 46.05
C GLY A 736 -1.54 -87.20 46.62
N SER A 737 -1.94 -86.96 47.88
CA SER A 737 -1.30 -86.05 48.87
C SER A 737 -0.77 -84.66 48.44
N GLU A 738 -1.41 -83.63 49.02
CA GLU A 738 -0.84 -82.34 49.48
C GLU A 738 -0.41 -81.26 48.46
N GLY A 739 -0.70 -79.99 48.80
CA GLY A 739 0.20 -78.88 48.46
C GLY A 739 -0.20 -77.84 47.42
N SER A 740 -1.48 -77.54 47.16
CA SER A 740 -1.86 -76.30 46.44
C SER A 740 -3.31 -75.86 46.68
N SER A 741 -3.51 -74.55 46.84
CA SER A 741 -4.83 -73.89 46.81
C SER A 741 -4.82 -72.74 45.81
N PHE A 742 -5.88 -72.61 45.00
CA PHE A 742 -6.01 -71.54 44.02
C PHE A 742 -7.00 -70.49 44.54
N VAL A 743 -6.52 -69.28 44.80
CA VAL A 743 -7.35 -68.17 45.31
C VAL A 743 -7.56 -67.14 44.21
N ALA A 744 -8.79 -67.06 43.70
CA ALA A 744 -9.20 -66.03 42.75
C ALA A 744 -9.44 -64.69 43.48
N THR A 745 -8.40 -63.89 43.69
CA THR A 745 -8.51 -62.54 44.24
C THR A 745 -9.19 -61.61 43.23
N GLY A 746 -10.50 -61.41 43.38
CA GLY A 746 -11.29 -60.57 42.49
C GLY A 746 -10.84 -59.10 42.47
N ARG A 747 -10.75 -58.53 41.27
CA ARG A 747 -10.77 -57.07 41.06
C ARG A 747 -12.25 -56.65 41.10
N GLY A 748 -12.70 -55.65 41.85
CA GLY A 748 -11.98 -54.67 42.67
C GLY A 748 -12.48 -53.26 42.32
N GLY A 749 -13.52 -52.78 43.02
CA GLY A 749 -14.00 -51.39 42.91
C GLY A 749 -15.29 -51.12 42.13
N ILE A 750 -16.13 -52.13 41.82
CA ILE A 750 -17.44 -51.92 41.18
C ILE A 750 -18.56 -52.54 42.03
N PRO A 751 -19.59 -51.77 42.48
CA PRO A 751 -20.77 -52.33 43.14
C PRO A 751 -21.59 -53.20 42.19
N GLN A 752 -22.11 -54.33 42.66
CA GLN A 752 -22.96 -55.22 41.84
C GLN A 752 -24.41 -54.72 41.66
N ASN A 753 -24.76 -53.54 42.19
CA ASN A 753 -26.08 -52.92 42.03
C ASN A 753 -25.93 -51.39 41.94
N PRO A 754 -26.54 -50.72 40.93
CA PRO A 754 -26.45 -49.27 40.74
C PRO A 754 -27.11 -48.42 41.84
N THR A 755 -27.84 -48.99 42.80
CA THR A 755 -28.47 -48.24 43.91
C THR A 755 -27.66 -48.22 45.20
N GLN A 756 -26.49 -48.87 45.25
CA GLN A 756 -25.70 -48.99 46.48
C GLN A 756 -24.61 -47.90 46.59
N GLN A 757 -24.52 -47.25 47.76
CA GLN A 757 -23.65 -46.08 47.97
C GLN A 757 -22.16 -46.47 48.02
N ILE A 758 -21.30 -45.70 47.33
CA ILE A 758 -19.85 -45.95 47.25
C ILE A 758 -19.17 -45.54 48.57
N GLY A 759 -18.61 -46.53 49.29
CA GLY A 759 -17.74 -46.30 50.44
C GLY A 759 -16.27 -46.13 50.04
N SER A 760 -15.57 -45.19 50.67
CA SER A 760 -14.17 -44.84 50.37
C SER A 760 -13.17 -45.51 51.32
N GLU A 761 -12.88 -46.79 51.09
CA GLU A 761 -11.74 -47.51 51.69
C GLU A 761 -10.47 -47.35 50.82
N ARG A 762 -9.29 -47.44 51.45
CA ARG A 762 -8.04 -46.89 50.88
C ARG A 762 -7.38 -47.77 49.81
N THR A 763 -6.58 -47.10 48.97
CA THR A 763 -5.62 -47.74 48.05
C THR A 763 -4.65 -48.67 48.78
N TRP A 764 -4.44 -49.85 48.22
CA TRP A 764 -3.37 -50.75 48.62
C TRP A 764 -2.01 -50.10 48.34
N SER A 765 -1.10 -50.15 49.32
CA SER A 765 0.29 -49.69 49.16
C SER A 765 1.21 -50.91 49.26
N ASP A 766 1.89 -51.22 48.16
CA ASP A 766 2.82 -52.35 48.12
C ASP A 766 4.17 -51.94 48.73
N ILE A 767 4.43 -52.43 49.94
CA ILE A 767 5.61 -52.11 50.76
C ILE A 767 6.70 -53.19 50.69
N ARG A 768 6.74 -53.99 49.62
CA ARG A 768 7.78 -55.00 49.40
C ARG A 768 9.05 -54.38 48.85
N ASP A 769 10.17 -54.59 49.54
CA ASP A 769 11.49 -54.19 49.03
C ASP A 769 11.92 -55.09 47.86
N ILE A 770 11.90 -54.51 46.65
CA ILE A 770 12.30 -55.16 45.40
C ILE A 770 13.78 -54.93 45.04
N SER A 771 14.60 -54.44 45.98
CA SER A 771 16.06 -54.27 45.82
C SER A 771 16.75 -55.55 45.31
N ALA A 772 16.34 -56.72 45.82
CA ALA A 772 16.86 -58.04 45.44
C ALA A 772 16.61 -58.43 43.96
N TYR A 773 15.69 -57.76 43.25
CA TYR A 773 15.40 -58.03 41.84
C TYR A 773 16.08 -57.04 40.87
N ARG A 774 16.85 -56.06 41.36
CA ARG A 774 17.60 -55.12 40.52
C ARG A 774 18.87 -55.75 39.93
N LYS A 775 18.72 -56.55 38.86
CA LYS A 775 19.84 -56.79 37.93
C LYS A 775 20.16 -55.50 37.17
N THR A 776 21.28 -54.87 37.48
CA THR A 776 21.82 -53.74 36.72
C THR A 776 22.42 -54.22 35.38
N GLY A 777 21.55 -54.56 34.43
CA GLY A 777 21.92 -54.61 33.02
C GLY A 777 22.15 -53.17 32.52
N GLY A 778 23.21 -52.96 31.74
CA GLY A 778 23.47 -51.63 31.14
C GLY A 778 22.37 -51.27 30.16
N VAL A 779 21.64 -50.18 30.43
CA VAL A 779 20.62 -49.65 29.50
C VAL A 779 21.34 -48.85 28.42
N THR A 780 21.59 -49.48 27.27
CA THR A 780 21.97 -48.76 26.05
C THR A 780 20.75 -47.97 25.57
N ALA A 781 20.69 -46.67 25.88
CA ALA A 781 19.63 -45.82 25.36
C ALA A 781 19.74 -45.73 23.82
N GLN A 782 18.69 -46.12 23.11
CA GLN A 782 18.52 -45.65 21.73
C GLN A 782 18.24 -44.16 21.78
N ILE A 783 19.26 -43.37 21.46
CA ILE A 783 19.11 -41.95 21.18
C ILE A 783 18.22 -41.86 19.93
N PRO A 784 17.10 -41.12 19.94
CA PRO A 784 16.32 -40.89 18.73
C PRO A 784 17.20 -40.16 17.71
N GLU A 785 17.13 -40.57 16.43
CA GLU A 785 17.91 -39.92 15.39
C GLU A 785 17.60 -38.42 15.36
N SER A 786 18.64 -37.61 15.55
CA SER A 786 18.51 -36.15 15.46
C SER A 786 18.10 -35.79 14.04
N PRO A 787 17.10 -34.91 13.83
CA PRO A 787 16.71 -34.50 12.48
C PRO A 787 17.93 -33.94 11.73
N GLU A 788 18.07 -34.28 10.45
CA GLU A 788 19.17 -33.79 9.63
C GLU A 788 19.18 -32.25 9.64
N VAL A 789 20.28 -31.69 10.11
CA VAL A 789 20.53 -30.26 10.05
C VAL A 789 20.76 -29.92 8.58
N LEU A 790 19.84 -29.14 7.99
CA LEU A 790 20.00 -28.63 6.63
C LEU A 790 21.29 -27.80 6.55
N VAL A 791 22.26 -28.29 5.76
CA VAL A 791 23.53 -27.61 5.50
C VAL A 791 23.42 -26.88 4.16
N GLU A 792 23.81 -25.62 4.11
CA GLU A 792 23.89 -24.86 2.86
C GLU A 792 24.88 -25.50 1.88
N ALA A 793 24.52 -25.55 0.59
CA ALA A 793 25.39 -26.13 -0.43
C ALA A 793 26.56 -25.18 -0.74
N THR A 794 27.77 -25.61 -0.37
CA THR A 794 29.02 -24.85 -0.58
C THR A 794 29.64 -25.08 -1.96
N SER A 795 29.17 -26.08 -2.72
CA SER A 795 29.68 -26.43 -4.04
C SER A 795 28.57 -27.07 -4.91
N TRP A 796 28.87 -27.30 -6.18
CA TRP A 796 28.03 -28.09 -7.09
C TRP A 796 28.90 -28.91 -8.04
N HIS A 797 28.37 -30.04 -8.48
CA HIS A 797 29.01 -30.87 -9.50
C HIS A 797 27.99 -31.33 -10.55
N ARG A 798 28.45 -32.06 -11.57
CA ARG A 798 27.59 -32.64 -12.60
C ARG A 798 27.72 -34.16 -12.56
N ASN A 799 26.62 -34.86 -12.34
CA ASN A 799 26.60 -36.32 -12.20
C ASN A 799 26.76 -37.04 -13.55
N GLU A 800 26.92 -38.37 -13.52
CA GLU A 800 27.10 -39.21 -14.71
C GLU A 800 25.91 -39.17 -15.70
N LEU A 801 24.73 -38.74 -15.23
CA LEU A 801 23.52 -38.52 -16.04
C LEU A 801 23.40 -37.09 -16.58
N GLY A 802 24.43 -36.25 -16.41
CA GLY A 802 24.48 -34.88 -16.90
C GLY A 802 23.62 -33.88 -16.13
N LYS A 803 23.07 -34.23 -14.97
CA LYS A 803 22.34 -33.31 -14.08
C LYS A 803 23.30 -32.56 -13.16
N ILE A 804 22.94 -31.33 -12.80
CA ILE A 804 23.63 -30.54 -11.77
C ILE A 804 23.15 -30.99 -10.40
N GLU A 805 24.08 -31.24 -9.48
CA GLU A 805 23.80 -31.60 -8.09
C GLU A 805 24.55 -30.63 -7.15
N LEU A 806 23.80 -30.04 -6.21
CA LEU A 806 24.33 -29.14 -5.18
C LEU A 806 24.83 -29.98 -4.00
N VAL A 807 26.02 -29.67 -3.47
CA VAL A 807 26.66 -30.46 -2.41
C VAL A 807 27.30 -29.56 -1.34
N ALA A 808 27.28 -30.03 -0.08
CA ALA A 808 27.98 -29.40 1.03
C ALA A 808 29.37 -30.05 1.18
N ASP A 809 30.36 -29.50 0.48
CA ASP A 809 31.76 -29.96 0.54
C ASP A 809 32.39 -29.63 1.91
N LYS A 810 32.98 -30.64 2.56
CA LYS A 810 33.70 -30.56 3.84
C LYS A 810 35.19 -30.91 3.68
N SER A 811 35.83 -30.35 2.66
CA SER A 811 37.27 -30.48 2.44
C SER A 811 38.08 -29.49 3.31
N PRO A 812 39.14 -29.91 4.03
CA PRO A 812 40.01 -29.01 4.80
C PRO A 812 40.82 -28.05 3.91
N PRO A 813 41.36 -26.93 4.46
CA PRO A 813 42.18 -25.98 3.70
C PRO A 813 43.58 -26.53 3.39
N GLY A 814 43.66 -27.42 2.40
CA GLY A 814 44.91 -27.92 1.83
C GLY A 814 45.58 -26.86 0.96
N VAL A 815 46.55 -26.14 1.52
CA VAL A 815 47.32 -25.11 0.79
C VAL A 815 48.15 -25.74 -0.33
N GLN A 816 47.90 -25.34 -1.58
CA GLN A 816 48.85 -25.46 -2.69
C GLN A 816 48.98 -24.15 -3.47
N GLN A 817 50.10 -24.04 -4.19
CA GLN A 817 50.73 -22.77 -4.56
C GLN A 817 50.21 -22.15 -5.86
N PRO A 818 50.37 -20.81 -6.05
CA PRO A 818 50.00 -20.15 -7.30
C PRO A 818 50.87 -20.62 -8.48
N LEU A 819 50.22 -21.12 -9.54
CA LEU A 819 50.89 -21.44 -10.80
C LEU A 819 51.05 -20.17 -11.64
N THR A 820 52.30 -19.72 -11.79
CA THR A 820 52.70 -18.57 -12.61
C THR A 820 52.75 -18.91 -14.09
N CYS A 821 52.40 -17.95 -14.95
CA CYS A 821 52.50 -18.08 -16.41
C CYS A 821 53.94 -18.34 -16.90
N ALA A 822 54.19 -19.46 -17.58
CA ALA A 822 55.43 -19.72 -18.31
C ALA A 822 55.26 -20.74 -19.45
N ALA A 823 56.16 -20.64 -20.45
CA ALA A 823 56.52 -21.66 -21.46
C ALA A 823 55.44 -22.19 -22.44
N VAL A 824 55.52 -21.66 -23.67
CA VAL A 824 54.98 -22.24 -24.91
C VAL A 824 55.78 -23.49 -25.34
N THR A 825 55.10 -24.58 -25.78
CA THR A 825 55.60 -25.45 -26.89
C THR A 825 54.51 -26.30 -27.56
N LYS A 826 54.04 -25.81 -28.72
CA LYS A 826 53.93 -26.47 -30.05
C LYS A 826 53.83 -28.01 -30.20
N ILE A 827 53.12 -28.41 -31.27
CA ILE A 827 53.00 -29.77 -31.90
C ILE A 827 51.93 -30.65 -31.20
N LYS A 828 51.00 -31.31 -31.92
CA LYS A 828 50.89 -31.57 -33.37
C LYS A 828 49.54 -31.14 -33.95
#